data_AF-A0A7X5R6C9-F1
#
_entry.id   AF-A0A7X5R6C9-F1
#
_cell.length_a   1.000
_cell.length_b   1.000
_cell.length_c   1.000
_cell.angle_alpha   90.00
_cell.angle_beta   90.00
_cell.angle_gamma   90.00
#
_symmetry.space_group_name_H-M   'P 1'
#
loop_
_entity.id
_entity.type
_entity.pdbx_description
1 polymer ?
#
loop_
_entity_poly.entity_id
_entity_poly.type
_entity_poly.pdbx_seq_one_letter_code
_entity_poly.pdbx_strand_id
1 'polypeptide(L)'
;MTSLKENKRIFPLLGAIIVFVLSFTVLYFGDNTGLSDNGDFRRVLLANNIEYADDTNYYYLFKQDYKMEVEGDGFWDKLAYLTENNTEEEIYSSPQFIIIKASKILNFVMNTVLVKDETNYNIAYLAFLYILMLAVAAWGIFTFFADESRKLQITVFVLFILMFCDAGYILYFNSFYGEPLQYVALMTLIALGLLIYKRPTIPKVALFFVYLYFFAGSKLANVPYSVIISLLALSFAFLRKDKRYRVGVALSVAVAVICTVNLYRSIPDWMHNDTTYQAVFFGAVKETETPEKDFRQLGIDEKYMPLINTHAYMDADEYPIDITTDEFKRDFYDKVSKMDVALFYLRHPIRFAKKVAFSIENASCLKPLNCGNSETVSMYYSNRYSIWSDLRVATKILYNPYIVPIIALIMTAYAVLIHMYLVRNKRQTNEKRIYLISALYVLMAGLWINMCLPVIGNGEADIMKHMFLFANCMDILFASIIIGIVNMQKRNRIVTISVLVVTVLLLQIEPPKKTVEFGSYNGKKIKWEIMNEYDDGTVDMVTKKCIDKLPFDYENNMWETSYIRNWLNSDFIKEFTLEELSALQSNRNEVMLTYNDRGLAVSGDHTHYWSATVGEVNDLSETAYKYYVDDIVYIPTLEMMKEIDVNGSYWILCPYGGNDRMQRYMTNDGFVLHTNVDNVQGVRAAVRVKLGD
;
A
#
# COMPACT_ATOMS: atom_id res chain seq x y z
N MET A 1 28.08 -40.59 0.41
CA MET A 1 27.52 -39.75 1.50
C MET A 1 27.88 -38.26 1.34
N THR A 2 29.03 -37.93 0.72
CA THR A 2 29.47 -36.58 0.33
C THR A 2 28.59 -35.95 -0.77
N SER A 3 28.26 -36.66 -1.86
CA SER A 3 27.42 -36.09 -2.93
C SER A 3 25.97 -35.79 -2.52
N LEU A 4 25.42 -36.54 -1.55
CA LEU A 4 24.11 -36.27 -0.94
C LEU A 4 24.11 -35.03 -0.03
N LYS A 5 25.24 -34.69 0.60
CA LYS A 5 25.40 -33.45 1.38
C LYS A 5 25.63 -32.24 0.47
N GLU A 6 26.32 -32.42 -0.66
CA GLU A 6 26.51 -31.38 -1.68
C GLU A 6 25.18 -31.00 -2.35
N ASN A 7 24.37 -31.98 -2.77
CA ASN A 7 23.05 -31.74 -3.35
C ASN A 7 22.10 -30.93 -2.43
N LYS A 8 22.22 -31.11 -1.11
CA LYS A 8 21.40 -30.39 -0.12
C LYS A 8 21.76 -28.91 0.04
N ARG A 9 22.96 -28.49 -0.38
CA ARG A 9 23.39 -27.07 -0.34
C ARG A 9 23.23 -26.36 -1.68
N ILE A 10 23.30 -27.11 -2.78
CA ILE A 10 23.18 -26.57 -4.14
C ILE A 10 21.78 -25.98 -4.38
N PHE A 11 20.71 -26.70 -4.00
CA PHE A 11 19.35 -26.22 -4.27
C PHE A 11 19.01 -24.88 -3.59
N PRO A 12 19.26 -24.66 -2.29
CA PRO A 12 19.06 -23.36 -1.67
C PRO A 12 19.86 -22.23 -2.31
N LEU A 13 21.12 -22.50 -2.69
CA LEU A 13 21.99 -21.50 -3.32
C LEU A 13 21.49 -21.12 -4.72
N LEU A 14 21.16 -22.11 -5.56
CA LEU A 14 20.58 -21.86 -6.88
C LEU A 14 19.26 -21.11 -6.77
N GLY A 15 18.41 -21.47 -5.81
CA GLY A 15 17.14 -20.76 -5.56
C GLY A 15 17.37 -19.28 -5.24
N ALA A 16 18.35 -18.97 -4.39
CA ALA A 16 18.71 -17.59 -4.05
C ALA A 16 19.28 -16.81 -5.23
N ILE A 17 20.10 -17.45 -6.07
CA ILE A 17 20.61 -16.83 -7.31
C ILE A 17 19.46 -16.51 -8.26
N ILE A 18 18.47 -17.40 -8.39
CA ILE A 18 17.28 -17.15 -9.22
C ILE A 18 16.48 -15.97 -8.65
N VAL A 19 16.28 -15.89 -7.34
CA VAL A 19 15.62 -14.74 -6.69
C VAL A 19 16.37 -13.45 -7.01
N PHE A 20 17.70 -13.46 -6.91
CA PHE A 20 18.53 -12.30 -7.25
C PHE A 20 18.34 -11.87 -8.71
N VAL A 21 18.52 -12.80 -9.65
CA VAL A 21 18.43 -12.53 -11.10
C VAL A 21 17.03 -12.08 -11.50
N LEU A 22 16.00 -12.74 -10.98
CA LEU A 22 14.61 -12.37 -11.25
C LEU A 22 14.30 -10.97 -10.73
N SER A 23 14.63 -10.67 -9.47
CA SER A 23 14.36 -9.33 -8.89
C SER A 23 15.09 -8.23 -9.67
N PHE A 24 16.33 -8.50 -10.10
CA PHE A 24 17.08 -7.57 -10.95
C PHE A 24 16.43 -7.39 -12.33
N THR A 25 15.97 -8.49 -12.94
CA THR A 25 15.25 -8.46 -14.22
C THR A 25 13.94 -7.69 -14.12
N VAL A 26 13.21 -7.81 -13.01
CA VAL A 26 12.00 -7.03 -12.77
C VAL A 26 12.29 -5.53 -12.78
N LEU A 27 13.42 -5.07 -12.25
CA LEU A 27 13.74 -3.65 -12.24
C LEU A 27 14.31 -3.12 -13.56
N TYR A 28 15.15 -3.91 -14.23
CA TYR A 28 16.06 -3.39 -15.28
C TYR A 28 15.94 -4.08 -16.64
N PHE A 29 14.96 -4.97 -16.86
CA PHE A 29 14.75 -5.57 -18.18
C PHE A 29 13.87 -4.69 -19.08
N GLY A 30 14.50 -4.00 -20.03
CA GLY A 30 13.84 -2.96 -20.83
C GLY A 30 14.03 -1.61 -20.17
N ASP A 31 13.00 -0.76 -20.16
CA ASP A 31 13.04 0.51 -19.42
C ASP A 31 13.11 0.24 -17.92
N ASN A 32 13.89 1.05 -17.19
CA ASN A 32 14.02 0.83 -15.76
C ASN A 32 12.73 1.24 -15.07
N THR A 33 12.37 0.46 -14.07
CA THR A 33 11.13 0.65 -13.33
C THR A 33 11.42 0.82 -11.85
N GLY A 34 10.67 1.70 -11.21
CA GLY A 34 10.77 2.00 -9.78
C GLY A 34 9.49 2.65 -9.29
N LEU A 35 9.59 3.46 -8.23
CA LEU A 35 8.47 4.27 -7.74
C LEU A 35 8.86 5.76 -7.75
N SER A 36 7.97 6.60 -8.26
CA SER A 36 8.05 8.06 -8.11
C SER A 36 7.90 8.49 -6.65
N ASP A 37 8.30 9.71 -6.33
CA ASP A 37 8.23 10.26 -4.97
C ASP A 37 6.86 10.86 -4.69
N ASN A 38 6.08 10.27 -3.79
CA ASN A 38 4.79 10.82 -3.33
C ASN A 38 4.92 11.93 -2.27
N GLY A 39 6.09 12.55 -2.11
CA GLY A 39 6.38 13.59 -1.10
C GLY A 39 7.16 13.07 0.11
N ASP A 40 7.51 11.78 0.14
CA ASP A 40 8.20 11.13 1.25
C ASP A 40 9.73 11.17 1.14
N PHE A 41 10.29 11.32 -0.07
CA PHE A 41 11.74 11.17 -0.26
C PHE A 41 12.51 12.32 0.37
N ARG A 42 11.98 13.55 0.34
CA ARG A 42 12.74 14.75 0.72
C ARG A 42 13.43 14.64 2.09
N ARG A 43 12.72 14.18 3.12
CA ARG A 43 13.29 13.95 4.47
C ARG A 43 14.43 12.91 4.48
N VAL A 44 14.38 11.92 3.59
CA VAL A 44 15.42 10.88 3.46
C VAL A 44 16.61 11.41 2.67
N LEU A 45 16.34 12.16 1.60
CA LEU A 45 17.36 12.79 0.75
C LEU A 45 18.20 13.78 1.55
N LEU A 46 17.55 14.73 2.25
CA LEU A 46 18.21 15.72 3.11
C LEU A 46 19.06 15.05 4.20
N ALA A 47 18.52 14.04 4.89
CA ALA A 47 19.24 13.32 5.93
C ALA A 47 20.55 12.66 5.47
N ASN A 48 20.64 12.33 4.19
CA ASN A 48 21.75 11.61 3.60
C ASN A 48 22.57 12.47 2.62
N ASN A 49 22.38 13.80 2.59
CA ASN A 49 23.04 14.71 1.65
C ASN A 49 22.90 14.24 0.20
N ILE A 50 21.66 13.97 -0.21
CA ILE A 50 21.27 13.61 -1.57
C ILE A 50 20.25 14.64 -2.03
N GLU A 51 20.27 14.98 -3.30
CA GLU A 51 19.28 15.82 -3.97
C GLU A 51 18.86 15.20 -5.31
N TYR A 52 17.73 15.65 -5.86
CA TYR A 52 17.32 15.25 -7.19
C TYR A 52 18.33 15.75 -8.23
N ALA A 53 18.74 14.88 -9.16
CA ALA A 53 19.51 15.34 -10.34
C ALA A 53 18.63 16.18 -11.28
N ASP A 54 17.33 15.89 -11.27
CA ASP A 54 16.27 16.61 -11.96
C ASP A 54 14.98 16.44 -11.15
N ASP A 55 14.43 17.54 -10.66
CA ASP A 55 13.22 17.59 -9.83
C ASP A 55 11.93 17.81 -10.66
N THR A 56 12.02 17.80 -11.99
CA THR A 56 10.80 17.92 -12.80
C THR A 56 9.93 16.68 -12.69
N ASN A 57 8.63 16.87 -12.38
CA ASN A 57 7.62 15.81 -12.32
C ASN A 57 7.99 14.61 -11.42
N TYR A 58 8.80 14.80 -10.36
CA TYR A 58 9.20 13.69 -9.47
C TYR A 58 8.02 12.99 -8.79
N TYR A 59 6.86 13.65 -8.68
CA TYR A 59 5.62 13.05 -8.18
C TYR A 59 5.08 11.94 -9.09
N TYR A 60 5.29 12.07 -10.40
CA TYR A 60 4.65 11.23 -11.41
C TYR A 60 5.63 10.37 -12.21
N LEU A 61 6.93 10.70 -12.15
CA LEU A 61 8.02 9.98 -12.82
C LEU A 61 8.95 9.35 -11.79
N PHE A 62 9.32 8.09 -12.02
CA PHE A 62 10.40 7.45 -11.30
C PHE A 62 11.73 8.12 -11.68
N LYS A 63 12.49 8.58 -10.68
CA LYS A 63 13.83 9.15 -10.89
C LYS A 63 14.89 8.11 -10.56
N GLN A 64 15.77 7.82 -11.52
CA GLN A 64 16.86 6.87 -11.31
C GLN A 64 18.16 7.55 -10.82
N ASP A 65 18.43 8.75 -11.33
CA ASP A 65 19.65 9.50 -11.05
C ASP A 65 19.38 10.67 -10.10
N TYR A 66 20.33 10.86 -9.19
CA TYR A 66 20.36 11.86 -8.13
C TYR A 66 21.77 12.43 -8.03
N LYS A 67 21.93 13.47 -7.22
CA LYS A 67 23.23 14.00 -6.83
C LYS A 67 23.47 13.75 -5.34
N MET A 68 24.70 13.43 -4.97
CA MET A 68 25.12 13.31 -3.59
C MET A 68 26.29 14.25 -3.33
N GLU A 69 26.31 14.85 -2.14
CA GLU A 69 27.43 15.68 -1.71
C GLU A 69 28.64 14.81 -1.39
N VAL A 70 29.82 15.27 -1.79
CA VAL A 70 31.11 14.61 -1.58
C VAL A 70 32.13 15.67 -1.19
N GLU A 71 32.56 15.67 0.06
CA GLU A 71 33.58 16.60 0.56
C GLU A 71 34.82 15.85 1.06
N GLY A 72 35.97 16.52 1.04
CA GLY A 72 37.26 16.01 1.49
C GLY A 72 38.32 15.94 0.39
N ASP A 73 39.59 16.07 0.80
CA ASP A 73 40.73 16.12 -0.13
C ASP A 73 41.15 14.72 -0.61
N GLY A 74 41.11 13.72 0.29
CA GLY A 74 41.50 12.34 0.01
C GLY A 74 40.33 11.37 -0.18
N PHE A 75 40.58 10.24 -0.82
CA PHE A 75 39.60 9.15 -0.99
C PHE A 75 38.97 8.70 0.34
N TRP A 76 39.77 8.61 1.40
CA TRP A 76 39.28 8.20 2.72
C TRP A 76 38.46 9.27 3.42
N ASP A 77 38.78 10.55 3.22
CA ASP A 77 38.03 11.68 3.78
C ASP A 77 36.64 11.74 3.12
N LYS A 78 36.59 11.58 1.80
CA LYS A 78 35.34 11.47 1.03
C LYS A 78 34.48 10.29 1.49
N LEU A 79 35.09 9.13 1.73
CA LEU A 79 34.36 7.97 2.27
C LEU A 79 33.79 8.23 3.66
N ALA A 80 34.53 8.93 4.53
CA ALA A 80 34.04 9.29 5.85
C ALA A 80 32.84 10.25 5.74
N TYR A 81 32.96 11.29 4.92
CA TYR A 81 31.90 12.27 4.68
C TYR A 81 30.60 11.64 4.17
N LEU A 82 30.69 10.68 3.24
CA LEU A 82 29.51 9.96 2.71
C LEU A 82 28.69 9.23 3.81
N THR A 83 29.29 8.99 4.98
CA THR A 83 28.63 8.34 6.12
C THR A 83 28.10 9.30 7.17
N GLU A 84 28.31 10.61 7.01
CA GLU A 84 27.77 11.62 7.91
C GLU A 84 26.25 11.78 7.70
N ASN A 85 25.57 12.32 8.72
CA ASN A 85 24.16 12.71 8.61
C ASN A 85 24.12 14.23 8.50
N ASN A 86 23.17 14.73 7.73
CA ASN A 86 22.82 16.14 7.84
C ASN A 86 22.13 16.40 9.19
N THR A 87 22.49 17.49 9.86
CA THR A 87 21.92 17.91 11.15
C THR A 87 21.24 19.28 11.10
N GLU A 88 21.17 19.92 9.94
CA GLU A 88 20.76 21.32 9.82
C GLU A 88 19.23 21.55 9.92
N GLU A 89 18.39 20.49 9.87
CA GLU A 89 16.92 20.63 9.83
C GLU A 89 16.12 19.57 10.64
N GLU A 90 16.23 19.50 11.98
CA GLU A 90 15.46 18.55 12.85
C GLU A 90 15.22 17.15 12.23
N ILE A 91 16.25 16.62 11.57
CA ILE A 91 16.16 15.43 10.73
C ILE A 91 16.01 14.20 11.63
N TYR A 92 15.06 13.32 11.31
CA TYR A 92 14.86 12.07 12.08
C TYR A 92 16.00 11.08 11.86
N SER A 93 16.28 10.23 12.85
CA SER A 93 17.25 9.15 12.72
C SER A 93 16.56 7.83 12.35
N SER A 94 17.12 7.10 11.38
CA SER A 94 16.65 5.77 11.03
C SER A 94 17.79 4.80 10.70
N PRO A 95 17.70 3.52 11.16
CA PRO A 95 18.52 2.42 10.68
C PRO A 95 18.54 2.24 9.16
N GLN A 96 17.52 2.72 8.43
CA GLN A 96 17.49 2.72 6.97
C GLN A 96 18.68 3.47 6.35
N PHE A 97 19.13 4.55 6.99
CA PHE A 97 20.22 5.38 6.48
C PHE A 97 21.54 4.62 6.42
N ILE A 98 21.72 3.56 7.21
CA ILE A 98 22.89 2.68 7.11
C ILE A 98 22.95 2.01 5.73
N ILE A 99 21.80 1.58 5.20
CA ILE A 99 21.74 0.93 3.88
C ILE A 99 21.95 1.95 2.76
N ILE A 100 21.39 3.16 2.90
CA ILE A 100 21.59 4.27 1.96
C ILE A 100 23.06 4.71 1.93
N LYS A 101 23.72 4.82 3.09
CA LYS A 101 25.15 5.13 3.16
C LYS A 101 26.00 4.04 2.52
N ALA A 102 25.65 2.78 2.73
CA ALA A 102 26.31 1.67 2.05
C ALA A 102 26.15 1.74 0.52
N SER A 103 24.98 2.15 0.00
CA SER A 103 24.80 2.36 -1.45
C SER A 103 25.55 3.57 -1.95
N LYS A 104 25.61 4.68 -1.19
CA LYS A 104 26.45 5.85 -1.52
C LYS A 104 27.92 5.46 -1.66
N ILE A 105 28.46 4.71 -0.70
CA ILE A 105 29.84 4.21 -0.73
C ILE A 105 30.07 3.31 -1.95
N LEU A 106 29.17 2.35 -2.20
CA LEU A 106 29.29 1.45 -3.34
C LEU A 106 29.29 2.23 -4.66
N ASN A 107 28.37 3.18 -4.81
CA ASN A 107 28.26 4.05 -5.97
C ASN A 107 29.51 4.92 -6.15
N PHE A 108 30.00 5.56 -5.08
CA PHE A 108 31.22 6.38 -5.10
C PHE A 108 32.45 5.60 -5.55
N VAL A 109 32.67 4.41 -4.97
CA VAL A 109 33.78 3.52 -5.34
C VAL A 109 33.68 3.14 -6.82
N MET A 110 32.47 2.81 -7.30
CA MET A 110 32.27 2.49 -8.71
C MET A 110 32.48 3.69 -9.64
N ASN A 111 32.05 4.89 -9.25
CA ASN A 111 32.33 6.11 -10.01
C ASN A 111 33.83 6.39 -10.08
N THR A 112 34.57 6.19 -8.99
CA THR A 112 36.03 6.33 -8.97
C THR A 112 36.70 5.31 -9.91
N VAL A 113 36.30 4.04 -9.84
CA VAL A 113 36.85 2.97 -10.69
C VAL A 113 36.55 3.19 -12.17
N LEU A 114 35.34 3.67 -12.48
CA LEU A 114 34.87 3.91 -13.85
C LEU A 114 35.21 5.31 -14.38
N VAL A 115 35.91 6.14 -13.59
CA VAL A 115 36.27 7.52 -13.94
C VAL A 115 35.03 8.36 -14.34
N LYS A 116 33.98 8.28 -13.52
CA LYS A 116 32.75 9.08 -13.61
C LYS A 116 32.76 10.20 -12.56
N ASP A 117 31.89 11.19 -12.75
CA ASP A 117 31.62 12.22 -11.74
C ASP A 117 31.22 11.56 -10.41
N GLU A 118 32.00 11.86 -9.36
CA GLU A 118 31.86 11.27 -8.03
C GLU A 118 30.58 11.72 -7.33
N THR A 119 29.98 12.85 -7.73
CA THR A 119 28.73 13.38 -7.17
C THR A 119 27.48 12.70 -7.73
N ASN A 120 27.58 11.98 -8.84
CA ASN A 120 26.44 11.26 -9.42
C ASN A 120 26.03 10.10 -8.54
N TYR A 121 24.76 10.02 -8.13
CA TYR A 121 24.20 8.90 -7.39
C TYR A 121 23.09 8.21 -8.18
N ASN A 122 23.29 6.93 -8.53
CA ASN A 122 22.26 6.12 -9.16
C ASN A 122 21.57 5.23 -8.11
N ILE A 123 20.24 5.29 -8.03
CA ILE A 123 19.48 4.54 -7.03
C ILE A 123 19.59 3.01 -7.20
N ALA A 124 20.06 2.53 -8.36
CA ALA A 124 20.24 1.10 -8.61
C ALA A 124 21.22 0.43 -7.62
N TYR A 125 22.17 1.16 -7.05
CA TYR A 125 23.06 0.63 -6.02
C TYR A 125 22.31 0.34 -4.71
N LEU A 126 21.31 1.14 -4.36
CA LEU A 126 20.43 0.87 -3.23
C LEU A 126 19.55 -0.36 -3.50
N ALA A 127 18.96 -0.42 -4.69
CA ALA A 127 18.18 -1.57 -5.12
C ALA A 127 19.00 -2.86 -5.11
N PHE A 128 20.24 -2.83 -5.58
CA PHE A 128 21.16 -3.96 -5.56
C PHE A 128 21.36 -4.51 -4.14
N LEU A 129 21.56 -3.64 -3.14
CA LEU A 129 21.68 -4.05 -1.75
C LEU A 129 20.41 -4.72 -1.24
N TYR A 130 19.23 -4.18 -1.55
CA TYR A 130 17.96 -4.80 -1.17
C TYR A 130 17.72 -6.15 -1.85
N ILE A 131 18.04 -6.28 -3.15
CA ILE A 131 17.98 -7.57 -3.87
C ILE A 131 18.91 -8.59 -3.21
N LEU A 132 20.14 -8.19 -2.86
CA LEU A 132 21.08 -9.07 -2.18
C LEU A 132 20.55 -9.52 -0.81
N MET A 133 19.98 -8.61 -0.02
CA MET A 133 19.36 -8.94 1.26
C MET A 133 18.18 -9.91 1.10
N LEU A 134 17.32 -9.70 0.10
CA LEU A 134 16.21 -10.61 -0.22
C LEU A 134 16.72 -12.00 -0.63
N ALA A 135 17.75 -12.06 -1.47
CA ALA A 135 18.35 -13.32 -1.90
C ALA A 135 18.97 -14.09 -0.72
N VAL A 136 19.61 -13.39 0.23
CA VAL A 136 20.13 -14.00 1.47
C VAL A 136 19.00 -14.52 2.37
N ALA A 137 17.90 -13.77 2.50
CA ALA A 137 16.72 -14.24 3.22
C ALA A 137 16.11 -15.51 2.57
N ALA A 138 15.95 -15.49 1.25
CA ALA A 138 15.47 -16.63 0.47
C ALA A 138 16.37 -17.86 0.64
N TRP A 139 17.70 -17.68 0.58
CA TRP A 139 18.67 -18.73 0.86
C TRP A 139 18.45 -19.37 2.24
N GLY A 140 18.23 -18.55 3.28
CA GLY A 140 17.96 -19.03 4.63
C GLY A 140 16.67 -19.85 4.73
N ILE A 141 15.59 -19.38 4.08
CA ILE A 141 14.30 -20.08 3.99
C ILE A 141 14.45 -21.41 3.24
N PHE A 142 15.05 -21.41 2.05
CA PHE A 142 15.26 -22.65 1.27
C PHE A 142 16.18 -23.64 2.00
N THR A 143 17.17 -23.15 2.75
CA THR A 143 18.05 -23.97 3.60
C THR A 143 17.29 -24.67 4.72
N PHE A 144 16.24 -24.03 5.28
CA PHE A 144 15.38 -24.67 6.26
C PHE A 144 14.70 -25.93 5.67
N PHE A 145 14.10 -25.77 4.49
CA PHE A 145 13.37 -26.83 3.76
C PHE A 145 14.28 -27.81 2.99
N ALA A 146 15.60 -27.61 2.95
CA ALA A 146 16.52 -28.46 2.18
C ALA A 146 16.55 -29.95 2.59
N ASP A 147 16.12 -30.25 3.82
CA ASP A 147 16.00 -31.64 4.31
C ASP A 147 14.60 -32.24 4.12
N GLU A 148 13.64 -31.45 3.64
CA GLU A 148 12.26 -31.88 3.41
C GLU A 148 12.09 -32.57 2.06
N SER A 149 10.90 -33.13 1.82
CA SER A 149 10.58 -33.77 0.53
C SER A 149 10.81 -32.83 -0.67
N ARG A 150 11.23 -33.38 -1.80
CA ARG A 150 11.47 -32.61 -3.04
C ARG A 150 10.25 -31.79 -3.46
N LYS A 151 9.05 -32.35 -3.23
CA LYS A 151 7.79 -31.67 -3.46
C LYS A 151 7.68 -30.38 -2.64
N LEU A 152 7.95 -30.45 -1.34
CA LEU A 152 7.87 -29.28 -0.47
C LEU A 152 8.94 -28.24 -0.82
N GLN A 153 10.18 -28.68 -1.13
CA GLN A 153 11.24 -27.78 -1.61
C GLN A 153 10.80 -27.00 -2.85
N ILE A 154 10.22 -27.68 -3.85
CA ILE A 154 9.71 -27.04 -5.07
C ILE A 154 8.55 -26.11 -4.74
N THR A 155 7.62 -26.52 -3.89
CA THR A 155 6.49 -25.67 -3.47
C THR A 155 6.97 -24.37 -2.83
N VAL A 156 7.89 -24.43 -1.86
CA VAL A 156 8.41 -23.22 -1.22
C VAL A 156 9.14 -22.33 -2.22
N PHE A 157 9.96 -22.92 -3.09
CA PHE A 157 10.65 -22.18 -4.14
C PHE A 157 9.69 -21.46 -5.10
N VAL A 158 8.69 -22.18 -5.63
CA VAL A 158 7.70 -21.62 -6.56
C VAL A 158 6.86 -20.54 -5.89
N LEU A 159 6.38 -20.77 -4.67
CA LEU A 159 5.63 -19.75 -3.93
C LEU A 159 6.46 -18.50 -3.67
N PHE A 160 7.74 -18.67 -3.31
CA PHE A 160 8.62 -17.53 -3.08
C PHE A 160 8.81 -16.70 -4.35
N ILE A 161 9.12 -17.37 -5.46
CA ILE A 161 9.30 -16.71 -6.75
C ILE A 161 8.01 -16.02 -7.20
N LEU A 162 6.87 -16.70 -7.11
CA LEU A 162 5.59 -16.16 -7.55
C LEU A 162 5.13 -14.95 -6.71
N MET A 163 5.25 -15.03 -5.38
CA MET A 163 4.65 -14.05 -4.47
C MET A 163 5.63 -12.97 -4.02
N PHE A 164 6.86 -13.37 -3.70
CA PHE A 164 7.86 -12.52 -3.04
C PHE A 164 8.89 -11.90 -3.99
N CYS A 165 8.84 -12.27 -5.28
CA CYS A 165 9.55 -11.57 -6.36
C CYS A 165 8.60 -10.78 -7.28
N ASP A 166 7.33 -10.65 -6.90
CA ASP A 166 6.33 -9.86 -7.63
C ASP A 166 6.72 -8.37 -7.68
N ALA A 167 6.42 -7.69 -8.80
CA ALA A 167 6.71 -6.26 -8.96
C ALA A 167 6.11 -5.38 -7.86
N GLY A 168 4.97 -5.76 -7.28
CA GLY A 168 4.38 -5.05 -6.15
C GLY A 168 5.33 -4.88 -4.97
N TYR A 169 6.24 -5.84 -4.75
CA TYR A 169 7.31 -5.74 -3.75
C TYR A 169 8.60 -5.16 -4.32
N ILE A 170 9.01 -5.63 -5.51
CA ILE A 170 10.35 -5.36 -6.03
C ILE A 170 10.51 -3.91 -6.48
N LEU A 171 9.48 -3.26 -7.03
CA LEU A 171 9.56 -1.86 -7.49
C LEU A 171 10.00 -0.89 -6.38
N TYR A 172 9.61 -1.15 -5.13
CA TYR A 172 10.07 -0.37 -3.98
C TYR A 172 11.60 -0.35 -3.83
N PHE A 173 12.33 -1.35 -4.32
CA PHE A 173 13.80 -1.35 -4.19
C PHE A 173 14.45 -0.20 -4.95
N ASN A 174 13.79 0.31 -6.00
CA ASN A 174 14.11 1.55 -6.71
C ASN A 174 13.31 2.73 -6.13
N SER A 175 13.47 2.98 -4.83
CA SER A 175 12.87 4.13 -4.14
C SER A 175 13.58 4.41 -2.81
N PHE A 176 13.36 5.60 -2.24
CA PHE A 176 13.81 5.94 -0.89
C PHE A 176 12.78 5.64 0.21
N TYR A 177 11.71 4.92 -0.12
CA TYR A 177 10.73 4.42 0.84
C TYR A 177 11.36 3.51 1.92
N GLY A 178 10.69 3.38 3.06
CA GLY A 178 11.12 2.49 4.16
C GLY A 178 10.73 1.02 3.93
N GLU A 179 9.74 0.80 3.08
CA GLU A 179 9.12 -0.47 2.71
C GLU A 179 10.12 -1.54 2.23
N PRO A 180 11.14 -1.24 1.39
CA PRO A 180 12.20 -2.17 1.05
C PRO A 180 12.87 -2.79 2.28
N LEU A 181 13.28 -1.95 3.23
CA LEU A 181 13.96 -2.41 4.43
C LEU A 181 13.00 -3.21 5.31
N GLN A 182 11.76 -2.74 5.46
CA GLN A 182 10.71 -3.45 6.19
C GLN A 182 10.50 -4.86 5.62
N TYR A 183 10.45 -4.96 4.29
CA TYR A 183 10.24 -6.19 3.54
C TYR A 183 11.39 -7.18 3.72
N VAL A 184 12.63 -6.77 3.39
CA VAL A 184 13.78 -7.67 3.45
C VAL A 184 14.15 -8.03 4.90
N ALA A 185 13.92 -7.13 5.85
CA ALA A 185 14.12 -7.41 7.26
C ALA A 185 13.10 -8.44 7.78
N LEU A 186 11.82 -8.33 7.41
CA LEU A 186 10.82 -9.33 7.77
C LEU A 186 11.15 -10.71 7.18
N MET A 187 11.52 -10.77 5.90
CA MET A 187 11.92 -12.03 5.25
C MET A 187 13.14 -12.65 5.93
N THR A 188 14.10 -11.83 6.35
CA THR A 188 15.27 -12.29 7.09
C THR A 188 14.91 -12.75 8.50
N LEU A 189 14.00 -12.07 9.20
CA LEU A 189 13.50 -12.49 10.51
C LEU A 189 12.82 -13.87 10.43
N ILE A 190 12.04 -14.12 9.38
CA ILE A 190 11.42 -15.43 9.12
C ILE A 190 12.51 -16.48 8.88
N ALA A 191 13.46 -16.20 7.99
CA ALA A 191 14.58 -17.08 7.70
C ALA A 191 15.36 -17.45 8.99
N LEU A 192 15.71 -16.45 9.79
CA LEU A 192 16.44 -16.62 11.06
C LEU A 192 15.61 -17.40 12.07
N GLY A 193 14.32 -17.09 12.23
CA GLY A 193 13.41 -17.85 13.09
C GLY A 193 13.38 -19.34 12.71
N LEU A 194 13.18 -19.65 11.43
CA LEU A 194 13.21 -21.04 10.92
C LEU A 194 14.57 -21.73 11.20
N LEU A 195 15.68 -21.02 10.98
CA LEU A 195 17.02 -21.55 11.22
C LEU A 195 17.36 -21.72 12.71
N ILE A 196 16.82 -20.86 13.58
CA ILE A 196 16.91 -20.94 15.04
C ILE A 196 16.11 -22.16 15.54
N TYR A 197 14.90 -22.36 15.03
CA TYR A 197 14.08 -23.54 15.34
C TYR A 197 14.80 -24.86 15.05
N LYS A 198 15.49 -24.93 13.90
CA LYS A 198 16.23 -26.12 13.47
C LYS A 198 17.53 -26.30 14.27
N ARG A 199 18.32 -25.23 14.42
CA ARG A 199 19.62 -25.23 15.11
C ARG A 199 19.86 -23.91 15.88
N PRO A 200 19.47 -23.83 17.16
CA PRO A 200 19.57 -22.62 17.96
C PRO A 200 21.03 -22.30 18.36
N THR A 201 21.51 -21.11 17.97
CA THR A 201 22.84 -20.59 18.32
C THR A 201 22.74 -19.11 18.71
N ILE A 202 23.63 -18.64 19.60
CA ILE A 202 23.65 -17.23 20.05
C ILE A 202 23.84 -16.26 18.87
N PRO A 203 24.76 -16.50 17.90
CA PRO A 203 24.92 -15.57 16.77
C PRO A 203 23.66 -15.40 15.93
N LYS A 204 22.87 -16.47 15.70
CA LYS A 204 21.60 -16.35 14.98
C LYS A 204 20.57 -15.54 15.75
N VAL A 205 20.52 -15.73 17.08
CA VAL A 205 19.62 -14.96 17.95
C VAL A 205 20.03 -13.49 17.97
N ALA A 206 21.32 -13.18 18.12
CA ALA A 206 21.82 -11.81 18.06
C ALA A 206 21.48 -11.16 16.71
N LEU A 207 21.73 -11.88 15.61
CA LEU A 207 21.40 -11.41 14.26
C LEU A 207 19.88 -11.20 14.07
N PHE A 208 19.04 -12.05 14.66
CA PHE A 208 17.58 -11.85 14.65
C PHE A 208 17.21 -10.52 15.29
N PHE A 209 17.80 -10.17 16.43
CA PHE A 209 17.54 -8.88 17.08
C PHE A 209 18.12 -7.68 16.32
N VAL A 210 19.25 -7.84 15.64
CA VAL A 210 19.78 -6.80 14.73
C VAL A 210 18.78 -6.53 13.60
N TYR A 211 18.25 -7.58 12.96
CA TYR A 211 17.23 -7.41 11.92
C TYR A 211 15.90 -6.90 12.47
N LEU A 212 15.57 -7.19 13.73
CA LEU A 212 14.40 -6.63 14.40
C LEU A 212 14.55 -5.12 14.60
N TYR A 213 15.77 -4.63 14.90
CA TYR A 213 16.07 -3.21 14.96
C TYR A 213 15.98 -2.52 13.59
N PHE A 214 16.51 -3.13 12.53
CA PHE A 214 16.31 -2.64 11.16
C PHE A 214 14.83 -2.60 10.76
N PHE A 215 14.07 -3.63 11.12
CA PHE A 215 12.64 -3.70 10.89
C PHE A 215 11.88 -2.59 11.66
N ALA A 216 12.21 -2.37 12.93
CA ALA A 216 11.66 -1.25 13.72
C ALA A 216 12.01 0.11 13.10
N GLY A 217 13.23 0.24 12.57
CA GLY A 217 13.75 1.46 11.94
C GLY A 217 13.20 1.78 10.56
N SER A 218 12.74 0.77 9.82
CA SER A 218 12.20 0.95 8.47
C SER A 218 10.95 1.81 8.42
N LYS A 219 10.10 1.73 9.45
CA LYS A 219 8.96 2.60 9.69
C LYS A 219 8.73 2.70 11.18
N LEU A 220 8.58 3.92 11.70
CA LEU A 220 8.40 4.14 13.14
C LEU A 220 7.14 3.47 13.69
N ALA A 221 6.12 3.25 12.85
CA ALA A 221 4.94 2.45 13.18
C ALA A 221 5.26 0.98 13.55
N ASN A 222 6.42 0.45 13.16
CA ASN A 222 6.86 -0.91 13.52
C ASN A 222 7.46 -1.02 14.92
N VAL A 223 7.78 0.10 15.57
CA VAL A 223 8.45 0.10 16.88
C VAL A 223 7.61 -0.64 17.93
N PRO A 224 6.29 -0.36 18.13
CA PRO A 224 5.48 -1.09 19.10
C PRO A 224 5.44 -2.60 18.84
N TYR A 225 5.31 -2.99 17.57
CA TYR A 225 5.31 -4.40 17.18
C TYR A 225 6.67 -5.07 17.46
N SER A 226 7.77 -4.37 17.24
CA SER A 226 9.13 -4.86 17.48
C SER A 226 9.42 -5.09 18.97
N VAL A 227 8.84 -4.25 19.86
CA VAL A 227 8.89 -4.49 21.31
C VAL A 227 8.17 -5.78 21.68
N ILE A 228 6.97 -6.02 21.13
CA ILE A 228 6.20 -7.24 21.37
C ILE A 228 6.95 -8.47 20.87
N ILE A 229 7.50 -8.43 19.65
CA ILE A 229 8.34 -9.52 19.12
C ILE A 229 9.54 -9.76 20.03
N SER A 230 10.18 -8.72 20.54
CA SER A 230 11.35 -8.85 21.41
C SER A 230 11.02 -9.64 22.68
N LEU A 231 9.85 -9.38 23.28
CA LEU A 231 9.37 -10.12 24.45
C LEU A 231 8.99 -11.57 24.09
N LEU A 232 8.30 -11.79 22.98
CA LEU A 232 7.93 -13.14 22.52
C LEU A 232 9.17 -13.97 22.13
N ALA A 233 10.24 -13.33 21.68
CA ALA A 233 11.52 -13.96 21.35
C ALA A 233 12.27 -14.49 22.59
N LEU A 234 11.87 -14.16 23.82
CA LEU A 234 12.32 -14.87 25.03
C LEU A 234 12.01 -16.37 24.96
N SER A 235 11.00 -16.76 24.17
CA SER A 235 10.71 -18.17 23.89
C SER A 235 11.89 -18.93 23.29
N PHE A 236 12.85 -18.24 22.65
CA PHE A 236 14.08 -18.85 22.13
C PHE A 236 14.89 -19.50 23.25
N ALA A 237 14.86 -18.96 24.47
CA ALA A 237 15.55 -19.51 25.63
C ALA A 237 15.07 -20.93 26.00
N PHE A 238 13.87 -21.34 25.56
CA PHE A 238 13.36 -22.69 25.77
C PHE A 238 13.88 -23.70 24.73
N LEU A 239 14.51 -23.26 23.64
CA LEU A 239 15.02 -24.17 22.61
C LEU A 239 16.29 -24.92 23.05
N ARG A 240 17.00 -24.42 24.07
CA ARG A 240 18.16 -25.08 24.68
C ARG A 240 18.17 -24.91 26.20
N LYS A 241 18.67 -25.93 26.90
CA LYS A 241 18.74 -25.94 28.37
C LYS A 241 20.03 -25.33 28.92
N ASP A 242 21.04 -25.07 28.10
CA ASP A 242 22.32 -24.58 28.59
C ASP A 242 22.25 -23.11 29.05
N LYS A 243 22.89 -22.85 30.20
CA LYS A 243 22.87 -21.54 30.87
C LYS A 243 23.47 -20.44 29.99
N ARG A 244 24.57 -20.73 29.28
CA ARG A 244 25.25 -19.75 28.39
C ARG A 244 24.32 -19.27 27.28
N TYR A 245 23.61 -20.18 26.62
CA TYR A 245 22.64 -19.82 25.59
C TYR A 245 21.48 -19.00 26.16
N ARG A 246 20.90 -19.40 27.29
CA ARG A 246 19.78 -18.67 27.92
C ARG A 246 20.15 -17.26 28.34
N VAL A 247 21.33 -17.08 28.95
CA VAL A 247 21.87 -15.75 29.29
C VAL A 247 22.14 -14.95 28.02
N GLY A 248 22.70 -15.58 26.98
CA GLY A 248 22.91 -14.95 25.68
C GLY A 248 21.61 -14.43 25.06
N VAL A 249 20.54 -15.24 25.06
CA VAL A 249 19.20 -14.84 24.59
C VAL A 249 18.69 -13.65 25.41
N ALA A 250 18.74 -13.73 26.74
CA ALA A 250 18.25 -12.66 27.61
C ALA A 250 19.01 -11.35 27.42
N LEU A 251 20.34 -11.40 27.24
CA LEU A 251 21.15 -10.23 26.95
C LEU A 251 20.80 -9.63 25.57
N SER A 252 20.62 -10.46 24.55
CA SER A 252 20.20 -9.98 23.22
C SER A 252 18.82 -9.30 23.26
N VAL A 253 17.87 -9.86 24.02
CA VAL A 253 16.55 -9.23 24.23
C VAL A 253 16.71 -7.88 24.93
N ALA A 254 17.48 -7.82 26.02
CA ALA A 254 17.67 -6.58 26.78
C ALA A 254 18.27 -5.47 25.92
N VAL A 255 19.32 -5.79 25.15
CA VAL A 255 19.94 -4.84 24.21
C VAL A 255 18.95 -4.40 23.14
N ALA A 256 18.20 -5.33 22.54
CA ALA A 256 17.21 -5.02 21.51
C ALA A 256 16.11 -4.08 22.02
N VAL A 257 15.59 -4.32 23.23
CA VAL A 257 14.59 -3.45 23.85
C VAL A 257 15.16 -2.06 24.11
N ILE A 258 16.38 -1.95 24.64
CA ILE A 258 17.04 -0.65 24.87
C ILE A 258 17.21 0.10 23.54
N CYS A 259 17.73 -0.55 22.50
CA CYS A 259 17.89 0.07 21.17
C CYS A 259 16.55 0.52 20.57
N THR A 260 15.52 -0.31 20.69
CA THR A 260 14.18 -0.01 20.14
C THR A 260 13.50 1.14 20.90
N VAL A 261 13.65 1.19 22.23
CA VAL A 261 13.15 2.31 23.06
C VAL A 261 13.90 3.61 22.74
N ASN A 262 15.22 3.55 22.53
CA ASN A 262 15.98 4.72 22.13
C ASN A 262 15.59 5.22 20.74
N LEU A 263 15.33 4.32 19.80
CA LEU A 263 14.80 4.65 18.48
C LEU A 263 13.42 5.33 18.57
N TYR A 264 12.54 4.86 19.46
CA TYR A 264 11.24 5.53 19.68
C TYR A 264 11.40 6.95 20.24
N ARG A 265 12.38 7.17 21.11
CA ARG A 265 12.67 8.48 21.69
C ARG A 265 13.35 9.45 20.73
N SER A 266 13.95 8.96 19.65
CA SER A 266 14.60 9.81 18.64
C SER A 266 13.64 10.26 17.54
N ILE A 267 12.34 9.99 17.67
CA ILE A 267 11.31 10.44 16.73
C ILE A 267 11.06 11.93 16.97
N PRO A 268 11.24 12.80 15.96
CA PRO A 268 10.94 14.23 16.09
C PRO A 268 9.46 14.51 16.31
N ASP A 269 9.16 15.62 16.98
CA ASP A 269 7.79 16.02 17.33
C ASP A 269 6.92 16.29 16.09
N TRP A 270 7.49 16.86 15.02
CA TRP A 270 6.74 17.15 13.79
C TRP A 270 6.08 15.90 13.19
N MET A 271 6.77 14.75 13.21
CA MET A 271 6.20 13.47 12.74
C MET A 271 5.02 13.03 13.62
N HIS A 272 5.10 13.29 14.92
CA HIS A 272 4.00 12.99 15.83
C HIS A 272 2.80 13.89 15.55
N ASN A 273 3.05 15.19 15.32
CA ASN A 273 2.03 16.18 15.06
C ASN A 273 1.24 15.85 13.79
N ASP A 274 1.91 15.65 12.65
CA ASP A 274 1.25 15.35 11.37
C ASP A 274 0.36 14.11 11.47
N THR A 275 0.90 13.02 12.03
CA THR A 275 0.16 11.77 12.16
C THR A 275 -1.00 11.93 13.16
N THR A 276 -0.86 12.75 14.20
CA THR A 276 -1.92 12.94 15.22
C THR A 276 -3.04 13.79 14.67
N TYR A 277 -2.70 14.81 13.89
CA TYR A 277 -3.66 15.56 13.11
C TYR A 277 -4.49 14.64 12.21
N GLN A 278 -3.83 13.81 11.39
CA GLN A 278 -4.52 12.90 10.46
C GLN A 278 -5.39 11.86 11.19
N ALA A 279 -4.88 11.29 12.29
CA ALA A 279 -5.63 10.32 13.10
C ALA A 279 -6.95 10.88 13.65
N VAL A 280 -6.99 12.18 13.94
CA VAL A 280 -8.18 12.86 14.44
C VAL A 280 -9.04 13.35 13.27
N PHE A 281 -8.56 14.38 12.56
CA PHE A 281 -9.34 15.19 11.63
C PHE A 281 -9.66 14.47 10.31
N PHE A 282 -8.72 13.64 9.84
CA PHE A 282 -8.87 12.77 8.67
C PHE A 282 -9.09 11.29 9.05
N GLY A 283 -9.62 11.04 10.24
CA GLY A 283 -9.76 9.70 10.79
C GLY A 283 -10.94 9.60 11.75
N ALA A 284 -10.69 9.81 13.04
CA ALA A 284 -11.67 9.60 14.10
C ALA A 284 -12.94 10.44 13.94
N VAL A 285 -12.79 11.71 13.52
CA VAL A 285 -13.91 12.65 13.33
C VAL A 285 -14.25 12.91 11.86
N LYS A 286 -13.57 12.28 10.90
CA LYS A 286 -13.93 12.38 9.47
C LYS A 286 -15.38 11.92 9.28
N GLU A 287 -16.17 12.77 8.61
CA GLU A 287 -17.60 12.56 8.30
C GLU A 287 -18.46 12.24 9.54
N THR A 288 -18.14 12.84 10.69
CA THR A 288 -18.94 12.66 11.90
C THR A 288 -20.28 13.40 11.83
N GLU A 289 -21.36 12.69 12.18
CA GLU A 289 -22.69 13.28 12.36
C GLU A 289 -22.84 14.00 13.72
N THR A 290 -21.92 13.79 14.66
CA THR A 290 -21.99 14.36 16.02
C THR A 290 -20.69 15.08 16.43
N PRO A 291 -20.26 16.11 15.68
CA PRO A 291 -18.94 16.71 15.82
C PRO A 291 -18.66 17.25 17.23
N GLU A 292 -19.58 18.03 17.83
CA GLU A 292 -19.37 18.57 19.18
C GLU A 292 -19.18 17.46 20.24
N LYS A 293 -19.96 16.38 20.15
CA LYS A 293 -19.88 15.27 21.10
C LYS A 293 -18.54 14.56 20.98
N ASP A 294 -18.03 14.40 19.76
CA ASP A 294 -16.78 13.70 19.51
C ASP A 294 -15.58 14.55 19.92
N PHE A 295 -15.62 15.85 19.67
CA PHE A 295 -14.61 16.81 20.14
C PHE A 295 -14.52 16.83 21.66
N ARG A 296 -15.66 16.90 22.36
CA ARG A 296 -15.71 16.81 23.83
C ARG A 296 -15.14 15.49 24.37
N GLN A 297 -15.32 14.37 23.65
CA GLN A 297 -14.77 13.08 24.06
C GLN A 297 -13.26 12.96 23.83
N LEU A 298 -12.75 13.61 22.79
CA LEU A 298 -11.32 13.68 22.46
C LEU A 298 -10.59 14.79 23.25
N GLY A 299 -11.33 15.65 23.96
CA GLY A 299 -10.76 16.77 24.71
C GLY A 299 -10.31 17.94 23.83
N ILE A 300 -10.91 18.08 22.64
CA ILE A 300 -10.59 19.11 21.65
C ILE A 300 -11.59 20.26 21.78
N ASP A 301 -11.10 21.49 21.66
CA ASP A 301 -11.94 22.69 21.64
C ASP A 301 -12.81 22.73 20.37
N GLU A 302 -14.10 23.02 20.53
CA GLU A 302 -15.09 23.09 19.45
C GLU A 302 -14.72 24.14 18.39
N LYS A 303 -13.88 25.14 18.72
CA LYS A 303 -13.37 26.11 17.74
C LYS A 303 -12.59 25.45 16.58
N TYR A 304 -12.08 24.23 16.76
CA TYR A 304 -11.34 23.49 15.72
C TYR A 304 -12.21 22.57 14.86
N MET A 305 -13.54 22.58 15.03
CA MET A 305 -14.46 21.81 14.18
C MET A 305 -14.33 22.10 12.68
N PRO A 306 -13.97 23.31 12.21
CA PRO A 306 -13.72 23.55 10.79
C PRO A 306 -12.62 22.67 10.18
N LEU A 307 -11.72 22.10 10.99
CA LEU A 307 -10.67 21.18 10.53
C LEU A 307 -11.17 19.73 10.35
N ILE A 308 -12.45 19.44 10.56
CA ILE A 308 -12.98 18.11 10.21
C ILE A 308 -12.82 17.90 8.70
N ASN A 309 -12.43 16.68 8.30
CA ASN A 309 -12.22 16.27 6.91
C ASN A 309 -10.95 16.82 6.23
N THR A 310 -10.13 17.64 6.90
CA THR A 310 -8.84 18.10 6.36
C THR A 310 -7.71 17.12 6.72
N HIS A 311 -6.62 17.11 5.94
CA HIS A 311 -5.42 16.29 6.19
C HIS A 311 -4.17 17.16 6.40
N ALA A 312 -3.14 16.64 7.08
CA ALA A 312 -1.95 17.42 7.48
C ALA A 312 -1.01 17.85 6.34
N TYR A 313 -1.37 17.58 5.09
CA TYR A 313 -0.54 17.86 3.90
C TYR A 313 -1.24 18.81 2.91
N MET A 314 -2.28 19.50 3.37
CA MET A 314 -2.91 20.55 2.56
C MET A 314 -1.99 21.77 2.51
N ASP A 315 -2.15 22.59 1.47
CA ASP A 315 -1.45 23.87 1.39
C ASP A 315 -1.93 24.81 2.51
N ALA A 316 -1.04 25.70 2.96
CA ALA A 316 -1.28 26.53 4.14
C ALA A 316 -2.52 27.44 3.99
N ASP A 317 -2.83 27.87 2.76
CA ASP A 317 -3.98 28.69 2.41
C ASP A 317 -5.28 27.90 2.24
N GLU A 318 -5.23 26.57 2.21
CA GLU A 318 -6.41 25.69 2.18
C GLU A 318 -6.95 25.39 3.58
N TYR A 319 -6.14 25.54 4.65
CA TYR A 319 -6.63 25.27 5.99
C TYR A 319 -7.59 26.37 6.46
N PRO A 320 -8.78 26.00 6.98
CA PRO A 320 -9.70 26.98 7.55
C PRO A 320 -9.18 27.60 8.85
N ILE A 321 -8.21 26.94 9.52
CA ILE A 321 -7.53 27.41 10.72
C ILE A 321 -6.05 27.10 10.58
N ASP A 322 -5.18 28.08 10.87
CA ASP A 322 -3.74 27.88 10.84
C ASP A 322 -3.25 26.90 11.93
N ILE A 323 -2.86 25.70 11.47
CA ILE A 323 -2.41 24.58 12.30
C ILE A 323 -0.95 24.70 12.75
N THR A 324 -0.24 25.75 12.31
CA THR A 324 1.18 26.00 12.64
C THR A 324 1.37 26.91 13.84
N THR A 325 0.28 27.52 14.33
CA THR A 325 0.32 28.47 15.45
C THR A 325 0.67 27.80 16.79
N ASP A 326 1.34 28.56 17.67
CA ASP A 326 1.60 28.14 19.06
C ASP A 326 0.31 27.86 19.84
N GLU A 327 -0.78 28.55 19.49
CA GLU A 327 -2.10 28.30 20.07
C GLU A 327 -2.60 26.90 19.71
N PHE A 328 -2.59 26.54 18.42
CA PHE A 328 -2.98 25.22 17.97
C PHE A 328 -2.11 24.12 18.59
N LYS A 329 -0.80 24.35 18.67
CA LYS A 329 0.12 23.40 19.32
C LYS A 329 -0.28 23.14 20.78
N ARG A 330 -0.49 24.18 21.58
CA ARG A 330 -0.89 24.04 22.99
C ARG A 330 -2.28 23.44 23.15
N ASP A 331 -3.21 23.78 22.27
CA ASP A 331 -4.61 23.37 22.41
C ASP A 331 -4.92 22.00 21.81
N PHE A 332 -4.13 21.52 20.86
CA PHE A 332 -4.30 20.24 20.20
C PHE A 332 -3.09 19.31 20.35
N TYR A 333 -1.93 19.64 19.77
CA TYR A 333 -0.77 18.73 19.71
C TYR A 333 -0.23 18.33 21.09
N ASP A 334 -0.24 19.24 22.06
CA ASP A 334 0.24 18.97 23.42
C ASP A 334 -0.81 18.22 24.29
N LYS A 335 -2.08 18.16 23.86
CA LYS A 335 -3.20 17.60 24.64
C LYS A 335 -3.69 16.26 24.13
N VAL A 336 -3.71 16.04 22.81
CA VAL A 336 -4.30 14.85 22.19
C VAL A 336 -3.22 13.83 21.86
N SER A 337 -3.37 12.61 22.35
CA SER A 337 -2.45 11.51 22.09
C SER A 337 -3.08 10.39 21.25
N LYS A 338 -2.24 9.49 20.70
CA LYS A 338 -2.73 8.26 20.05
C LYS A 338 -3.55 7.37 20.99
N MET A 339 -3.30 7.45 22.29
CA MET A 339 -4.09 6.69 23.27
C MET A 339 -5.51 7.22 23.35
N ASP A 340 -5.70 8.54 23.25
CA ASP A 340 -7.03 9.15 23.26
C ASP A 340 -7.83 8.74 22.03
N VAL A 341 -7.17 8.72 20.85
CA VAL A 341 -7.77 8.19 19.61
C VAL A 341 -8.13 6.70 19.74
N ALA A 342 -7.26 5.88 20.34
CA ALA A 342 -7.55 4.47 20.57
C ALA A 342 -8.73 4.27 21.53
N LEU A 343 -8.79 5.03 22.64
CA LEU A 343 -9.89 5.01 23.60
C LEU A 343 -11.19 5.51 22.99
N PHE A 344 -11.12 6.49 22.10
CA PHE A 344 -12.26 6.96 21.31
C PHE A 344 -12.84 5.82 20.47
N TYR A 345 -12.02 5.13 19.68
CA TYR A 345 -12.48 3.99 18.88
C TYR A 345 -13.03 2.83 19.72
N LEU A 346 -12.48 2.58 20.92
CA LEU A 346 -13.04 1.60 21.86
C LEU A 346 -14.46 1.96 22.33
N ARG A 347 -14.78 3.26 22.43
CA ARG A 347 -16.13 3.76 22.75
C ARG A 347 -17.05 3.77 21.51
N HIS A 348 -16.48 3.74 20.31
CA HIS A 348 -17.18 3.78 19.02
C HIS A 348 -16.85 2.58 18.13
N PRO A 349 -17.16 1.34 18.55
CA PRO A 349 -16.70 0.12 17.88
C PRO A 349 -17.21 -0.03 16.44
N ILE A 350 -18.42 0.48 16.13
CA ILE A 350 -18.97 0.46 14.77
C ILE A 350 -18.14 1.36 13.85
N ARG A 351 -17.77 2.57 14.31
CA ARG A 351 -16.92 3.49 13.56
C ARG A 351 -15.54 2.88 13.35
N PHE A 352 -14.96 2.30 14.40
CA PHE A 352 -13.67 1.61 14.29
C PHE A 352 -13.71 0.46 13.27
N ALA A 353 -14.77 -0.36 13.29
CA ALA A 353 -14.93 -1.45 12.32
C ALA A 353 -15.01 -0.94 10.87
N LYS A 354 -15.69 0.19 10.62
CA LYS A 354 -15.70 0.84 9.30
C LYS A 354 -14.30 1.29 8.87
N LYS A 355 -13.54 1.93 9.76
CA LYS A 355 -12.16 2.39 9.46
C LYS A 355 -11.18 1.22 9.24
N VAL A 356 -11.37 0.11 9.95
CA VAL A 356 -10.61 -1.13 9.72
C VAL A 356 -10.99 -1.76 8.37
N ALA A 357 -12.27 -1.76 8.01
CA ALA A 357 -12.72 -2.23 6.69
C ALA A 357 -12.06 -1.40 5.56
N PHE A 358 -12.07 -0.08 5.68
CA PHE A 358 -11.38 0.86 4.78
C PHE A 358 -9.88 0.51 4.61
N SER A 359 -9.19 0.25 5.73
CA SER A 359 -7.77 -0.15 5.69
C SER A 359 -7.55 -1.49 4.98
N ILE A 360 -8.45 -2.45 5.17
CA ILE A 360 -8.37 -3.77 4.52
C ILE A 360 -8.58 -3.63 3.01
N GLU A 361 -9.57 -2.86 2.56
CA GLU A 361 -9.84 -2.64 1.12
C GLU A 361 -8.64 -1.98 0.41
N ASN A 362 -7.99 -1.03 1.08
CA ASN A 362 -6.77 -0.40 0.61
C ASN A 362 -5.50 -1.27 0.70
N ALA A 363 -5.57 -2.44 1.35
CA ALA A 363 -4.47 -3.41 1.36
C ALA A 363 -4.45 -4.34 0.12
N SER A 364 -5.37 -4.11 -0.80
CA SER A 364 -5.53 -4.90 -2.03
C SER A 364 -4.30 -4.86 -2.92
N CYS A 365 -3.79 -3.65 -3.18
CA CYS A 365 -2.60 -3.39 -3.98
C CYS A 365 -1.34 -3.29 -3.14
N LEU A 366 -0.28 -3.95 -3.60
CA LEU A 366 1.02 -3.95 -2.93
C LEU A 366 1.83 -2.68 -3.22
N LYS A 367 1.77 -2.18 -4.45
CA LYS A 367 2.42 -0.93 -4.87
C LYS A 367 1.46 0.25 -4.71
N PRO A 368 1.97 1.45 -4.40
CA PRO A 368 1.13 2.62 -4.22
C PRO A 368 0.58 3.08 -5.57
N LEU A 369 -0.74 3.19 -5.67
CA LEU A 369 -1.44 3.51 -6.92
C LEU A 369 -1.38 5.00 -7.29
N ASN A 370 -0.81 5.86 -6.45
CA ASN A 370 -0.53 7.26 -6.76
C ASN A 370 0.90 7.50 -7.25
N CYS A 371 1.71 6.45 -7.44
CA CYS A 371 3.09 6.59 -7.91
C CYS A 371 3.28 6.03 -9.33
N GLY A 372 3.96 6.78 -10.19
CA GLY A 372 4.42 6.32 -11.49
C GLY A 372 5.59 5.34 -11.39
N ASN A 373 5.74 4.48 -12.40
CA ASN A 373 6.76 3.43 -12.44
C ASN A 373 7.74 3.56 -13.63
N SER A 374 7.64 4.64 -14.40
CA SER A 374 8.49 4.92 -15.56
C SER A 374 9.29 6.20 -15.36
N GLU A 375 10.48 6.24 -15.95
CA GLU A 375 11.33 7.44 -15.99
C GLU A 375 10.83 8.50 -16.98
N THR A 376 10.03 8.10 -17.97
CA THR A 376 9.69 8.94 -19.13
C THR A 376 8.20 9.17 -19.32
N VAL A 377 7.36 8.28 -18.78
CA VAL A 377 5.90 8.36 -18.94
C VAL A 377 5.26 8.56 -17.58
N SER A 378 4.68 9.76 -17.39
CA SER A 378 4.01 10.14 -16.14
C SER A 378 2.87 9.18 -15.82
N MET A 379 2.80 8.74 -14.56
CA MET A 379 1.76 7.83 -14.08
C MET A 379 1.62 6.54 -14.90
N TYR A 380 2.74 6.04 -15.45
CA TYR A 380 2.78 4.71 -16.03
C TYR A 380 2.83 3.63 -14.95
N TYR A 381 1.94 2.65 -15.03
CA TYR A 381 1.91 1.52 -14.11
C TYR A 381 2.47 0.27 -14.79
N SER A 382 3.62 -0.20 -14.33
CA SER A 382 4.26 -1.40 -14.89
C SER A 382 3.55 -2.67 -14.43
N ASN A 383 3.18 -3.55 -15.37
CA ASN A 383 2.64 -4.90 -15.11
C ASN A 383 3.73 -5.98 -15.21
N ARG A 384 5.00 -5.59 -15.14
CA ARG A 384 6.13 -6.51 -15.30
C ARG A 384 6.18 -7.47 -14.11
N TYR A 385 5.96 -8.75 -14.34
CA TYR A 385 6.00 -9.78 -13.29
C TYR A 385 5.07 -9.48 -12.09
N SER A 386 3.82 -9.08 -12.40
CA SER A 386 2.78 -8.74 -11.42
C SER A 386 1.76 -9.87 -11.19
N ILE A 387 2.12 -11.12 -11.49
CA ILE A 387 1.19 -12.26 -11.50
C ILE A 387 0.48 -12.44 -10.15
N TRP A 388 1.20 -12.26 -9.04
CA TRP A 388 0.63 -12.42 -7.72
C TRP A 388 -0.23 -11.22 -7.33
N SER A 389 0.23 -10.00 -7.65
CA SER A 389 -0.57 -8.78 -7.47
C SER A 389 -1.90 -8.87 -8.24
N ASP A 390 -1.86 -9.28 -9.52
CA ASP A 390 -3.06 -9.44 -10.35
C ASP A 390 -4.01 -10.50 -9.79
N LEU A 391 -3.48 -11.62 -9.29
CA LEU A 391 -4.28 -12.68 -8.67
C LEU A 391 -4.93 -12.22 -7.36
N ARG A 392 -4.22 -11.43 -6.55
CA ARG A 392 -4.81 -10.80 -5.37
C ARG A 392 -6.02 -9.98 -5.83
N VAL A 393 -5.79 -9.04 -6.74
CA VAL A 393 -6.82 -8.09 -7.20
C VAL A 393 -8.03 -8.81 -7.81
N ALA A 394 -7.79 -9.86 -8.61
CA ALA A 394 -8.87 -10.63 -9.23
C ALA A 394 -9.71 -11.44 -8.24
N THR A 395 -9.11 -11.90 -7.13
CA THR A 395 -9.81 -12.80 -6.19
C THR A 395 -10.52 -12.07 -5.06
N LYS A 396 -10.12 -10.85 -4.68
CA LYS A 396 -10.64 -10.08 -3.55
C LYS A 396 -10.55 -10.74 -2.16
N ILE A 397 -10.25 -12.04 -2.06
CA ILE A 397 -10.33 -12.81 -0.81
C ILE A 397 -9.34 -12.33 0.25
N LEU A 398 -8.13 -11.95 -0.16
CA LEU A 398 -7.06 -11.59 0.77
C LEU A 398 -7.20 -10.19 1.36
N TYR A 399 -8.17 -9.42 0.90
CA TYR A 399 -8.44 -8.04 1.33
C TYR A 399 -9.93 -7.70 1.35
N ASN A 400 -10.80 -8.71 1.44
CA ASN A 400 -12.22 -8.45 1.64
C ASN A 400 -12.46 -8.08 3.12
N PRO A 401 -13.07 -6.92 3.41
CA PRO A 401 -13.20 -6.40 4.77
C PRO A 401 -14.10 -7.25 5.69
N TYR A 402 -14.91 -8.15 5.13
CA TYR A 402 -15.72 -9.09 5.91
C TYR A 402 -14.98 -10.39 6.18
N ILE A 403 -14.23 -10.90 5.19
CA ILE A 403 -13.56 -12.21 5.27
C ILE A 403 -12.31 -12.12 6.14
N VAL A 404 -11.48 -11.09 5.93
CA VAL A 404 -10.18 -10.96 6.58
C VAL A 404 -10.30 -10.94 8.11
N PRO A 405 -11.18 -10.12 8.74
CA PRO A 405 -11.33 -10.13 10.18
C PRO A 405 -11.84 -11.48 10.72
N ILE A 406 -12.74 -12.15 9.99
CA ILE A 406 -13.24 -13.48 10.38
C ILE A 406 -12.10 -14.50 10.38
N ILE A 407 -11.26 -14.52 9.33
CA ILE A 407 -10.09 -15.40 9.27
C ILE A 407 -9.13 -15.09 10.43
N ALA A 408 -8.85 -13.81 10.68
CA ALA A 408 -7.99 -13.39 11.78
C ALA A 408 -8.53 -13.85 13.14
N LEU A 409 -9.84 -13.72 13.38
CA LEU A 409 -10.51 -14.19 14.61
C LEU A 409 -10.42 -15.71 14.77
N ILE A 410 -10.72 -16.48 13.70
CA ILE A 410 -10.62 -17.94 13.72
C ILE A 410 -9.19 -18.39 14.02
N MET A 411 -8.20 -17.75 13.39
CA MET A 411 -6.78 -18.04 13.62
C MET A 411 -6.34 -17.68 15.04
N THR A 412 -6.81 -16.56 15.60
CA THR A 412 -6.57 -16.19 17.01
C THR A 412 -7.17 -17.24 17.95
N ALA A 413 -8.44 -17.63 17.72
CA ALA A 413 -9.11 -18.64 18.54
C ALA A 413 -8.37 -19.98 18.48
N TYR A 414 -7.95 -20.41 17.28
CA TYR A 414 -7.15 -21.61 17.10
C TYR A 414 -5.81 -21.53 17.86
N ALA A 415 -5.08 -20.42 17.75
CA ALA A 415 -3.82 -20.22 18.46
C ALA A 415 -4.00 -20.31 19.99
N VAL A 416 -5.05 -19.67 20.53
CA VAL A 416 -5.39 -19.70 21.96
C VAL A 416 -5.77 -21.11 22.43
N LEU A 417 -6.61 -21.82 21.69
CA LEU A 417 -7.00 -23.21 22.01
C LEU A 417 -5.79 -24.14 22.03
N ILE A 418 -4.91 -24.05 21.03
CA ILE A 418 -3.68 -24.84 20.96
C ILE A 418 -2.72 -24.48 22.11
N HIS A 419 -2.61 -23.20 22.46
CA HIS A 419 -1.81 -22.78 23.60
C HIS A 419 -2.35 -23.31 24.93
N MET A 420 -3.66 -23.20 25.18
CA MET A 420 -4.31 -23.76 26.37
C MET A 420 -4.07 -25.27 26.47
N TYR A 421 -4.18 -26.00 25.34
CA TYR A 421 -3.88 -27.43 25.27
C TYR A 421 -2.41 -27.73 25.63
N LEU A 422 -1.45 -26.97 25.11
CA LEU A 422 -0.02 -27.18 25.41
C LEU A 422 0.32 -26.89 26.88
N VAL A 423 -0.27 -25.85 27.48
CA VAL A 423 -0.06 -25.48 28.88
C VAL A 423 -0.66 -26.53 29.81
N ARG A 424 -1.88 -27.01 29.52
CA ARG A 424 -2.52 -28.08 30.29
C ARG A 424 -1.73 -29.38 30.25
N ASN A 425 -1.09 -29.67 29.12
CA ASN A 425 -0.29 -30.88 28.91
C ASN A 425 1.23 -30.64 28.98
N LYS A 426 1.68 -29.60 29.68
CA LYS A 426 3.08 -29.12 29.68
C LYS A 426 4.13 -30.20 29.98
N ARG A 427 3.80 -31.21 30.80
CA ARG A 427 4.71 -32.34 31.12
C ARG A 427 4.96 -33.28 29.93
N GLN A 428 4.05 -33.32 28.96
CA GLN A 428 4.13 -34.16 27.76
C GLN A 428 4.47 -33.34 26.49
N THR A 429 4.54 -32.02 26.61
CA THR A 429 4.73 -31.11 25.48
C THR A 429 6.22 -30.90 25.18
N ASN A 430 6.60 -31.08 23.92
CA ASN A 430 7.93 -30.72 23.42
C ASN A 430 8.13 -29.19 23.47
N GLU A 431 9.24 -28.72 24.05
CA GLU A 431 9.62 -27.30 24.17
C GLU A 431 9.60 -26.58 22.80
N LYS A 432 9.88 -27.29 21.70
CA LYS A 432 9.76 -26.78 20.33
C LYS A 432 8.35 -26.37 19.93
N ARG A 433 7.31 -26.97 20.52
CA ARG A 433 5.91 -26.58 20.26
C ARG A 433 5.57 -25.21 20.86
N ILE A 434 6.19 -24.86 21.98
CA ILE A 434 6.02 -23.53 22.60
C ILE A 434 6.58 -22.46 21.66
N TYR A 435 7.78 -22.68 21.10
CA TYR A 435 8.35 -21.81 20.08
C TYR A 435 7.42 -21.63 18.87
N LEU A 436 6.84 -22.73 18.34
CA LEU A 436 5.95 -22.66 17.17
C LEU A 436 4.68 -21.85 17.46
N ILE A 437 4.13 -21.99 18.67
CA ILE A 437 3.02 -21.15 19.12
C ILE A 437 3.44 -19.69 19.25
N SER A 438 4.62 -19.40 19.81
CA SER A 438 5.13 -18.03 19.89
C SER A 438 5.30 -17.42 18.50
N ALA A 439 5.78 -18.18 17.51
CA ALA A 439 5.85 -17.74 16.12
C ALA A 439 4.45 -17.46 15.53
N LEU A 440 3.46 -18.30 15.83
CA LEU A 440 2.07 -18.06 15.44
C LEU A 440 1.52 -16.77 16.09
N TYR A 441 1.80 -16.53 17.38
CA TYR A 441 1.42 -15.27 18.03
C TYR A 441 2.13 -14.04 17.44
N VAL A 442 3.39 -14.17 17.02
CA VAL A 442 4.10 -13.08 16.33
C VAL A 442 3.38 -12.74 15.02
N LEU A 443 3.01 -13.73 14.22
CA LEU A 443 2.25 -13.51 12.99
C LEU A 443 0.86 -12.91 13.26
N MET A 444 0.13 -13.44 14.25
CA MET A 444 -1.19 -12.91 14.62
C MET A 444 -1.12 -11.47 15.16
N ALA A 445 -0.14 -11.17 16.02
CA ALA A 445 0.08 -9.82 16.51
C ALA A 445 0.45 -8.89 15.35
N GLY A 446 1.27 -9.36 14.40
CA GLY A 446 1.60 -8.62 13.18
C GLY A 446 0.36 -8.29 12.37
N LEU A 447 -0.52 -9.26 12.13
CA LEU A 447 -1.79 -9.02 11.43
C LEU A 447 -2.66 -7.98 12.14
N TRP A 448 -2.98 -8.20 13.43
CA TRP A 448 -3.89 -7.32 14.17
C TRP A 448 -3.33 -5.91 14.33
N ILE A 449 -2.05 -5.78 14.65
CA ILE A 449 -1.42 -4.46 14.81
C ILE A 449 -1.39 -3.73 13.48
N ASN A 450 -0.98 -4.38 12.38
CA ASN A 450 -0.89 -3.69 11.09
C ASN A 450 -2.25 -3.47 10.43
N MET A 451 -3.32 -4.11 10.92
CA MET A 451 -4.69 -3.82 10.51
C MET A 451 -5.30 -2.64 11.28
N CYS A 452 -4.94 -2.47 12.56
CA CYS A 452 -5.54 -1.47 13.44
C CYS A 452 -4.71 -0.20 13.62
N LEU A 453 -3.38 -0.34 13.71
CA LEU A 453 -2.46 0.75 14.03
C LEU A 453 -2.42 1.83 12.95
N PRO A 454 -2.50 1.53 11.63
CA PRO A 454 -2.59 2.58 10.62
C PRO A 454 -3.76 3.53 10.85
N VAL A 455 -4.96 3.01 11.16
CA VAL A 455 -6.15 3.81 11.48
C VAL A 455 -5.96 4.69 12.71
N ILE A 456 -5.41 4.11 13.79
CA ILE A 456 -5.20 4.82 15.07
C ILE A 456 -4.08 5.85 14.94
N GLY A 457 -3.06 5.52 14.16
CA GLY A 457 -1.83 6.28 14.02
C GLY A 457 -1.94 7.42 13.03
N ASN A 458 -2.62 7.20 11.90
CA ASN A 458 -2.60 8.08 10.72
C ASN A 458 -3.98 8.37 10.13
N GLY A 459 -5.07 7.87 10.74
CA GLY A 459 -6.40 8.03 10.17
C GLY A 459 -6.53 7.29 8.84
N GLU A 460 -7.10 7.95 7.84
CA GLU A 460 -7.26 7.42 6.49
C GLU A 460 -6.21 7.92 5.48
N ALA A 461 -5.31 8.81 5.91
CA ALA A 461 -4.28 9.37 5.06
C ALA A 461 -3.23 8.31 4.69
N ASP A 462 -2.89 8.22 3.41
CA ASP A 462 -1.85 7.33 2.86
C ASP A 462 -2.01 5.85 3.28
N ILE A 463 -3.25 5.41 3.56
CA ILE A 463 -3.49 4.15 4.25
C ILE A 463 -2.90 2.94 3.49
N MET A 464 -2.97 2.92 2.16
CA MET A 464 -2.46 1.84 1.32
C MET A 464 -0.96 1.60 1.54
N LYS A 465 -0.17 2.68 1.64
CA LYS A 465 1.26 2.63 1.96
C LYS A 465 1.51 2.08 3.36
N HIS A 466 0.67 2.45 4.33
CA HIS A 466 0.75 1.93 5.70
C HIS A 466 0.31 0.47 5.83
N MET A 467 -0.48 -0.04 4.89
CA MET A 467 -0.96 -1.43 4.84
C MET A 467 0.03 -2.41 4.19
N PHE A 468 1.18 -1.94 3.68
CA PHE A 468 2.21 -2.78 3.05
C PHE A 468 2.66 -3.98 3.92
N LEU A 469 2.89 -3.76 5.22
CA LEU A 469 3.29 -4.84 6.12
C LEU A 469 2.16 -5.84 6.38
N PHE A 470 0.93 -5.35 6.51
CA PHE A 470 -0.24 -6.21 6.62
C PHE A 470 -0.36 -7.12 5.39
N ALA A 471 -0.23 -6.54 4.18
CA ALA A 471 -0.27 -7.28 2.93
C ALA A 471 0.81 -8.36 2.84
N ASN A 472 2.04 -8.06 3.29
CA ASN A 472 3.14 -9.03 3.37
C ASN A 472 2.86 -10.15 4.39
N CYS A 473 2.36 -9.82 5.58
CA CYS A 473 1.97 -10.83 6.57
C CYS A 473 0.86 -11.75 6.05
N MET A 474 -0.14 -11.21 5.33
CA MET A 474 -1.19 -12.00 4.69
C MET A 474 -0.62 -12.96 3.64
N ASP A 475 0.35 -12.52 2.84
CA ASP A 475 1.00 -13.36 1.83
C ASP A 475 1.84 -14.48 2.45
N ILE A 476 2.56 -14.19 3.54
CA ILE A 476 3.28 -15.21 4.30
C ILE A 476 2.32 -16.25 4.88
N LEU A 477 1.16 -15.83 5.38
CA LEU A 477 0.14 -16.75 5.89
C LEU A 477 -0.48 -17.58 4.78
N PHE A 478 -0.79 -16.96 3.64
CA PHE A 478 -1.31 -17.66 2.48
C PHE A 478 -0.33 -18.72 1.97
N ALA A 479 0.95 -18.36 1.82
CA ALA A 479 2.02 -19.29 1.47
C ALA A 479 2.16 -20.43 2.50
N SER A 480 2.05 -20.12 3.79
CA SER A 480 2.10 -21.10 4.89
C SER A 480 0.91 -22.08 4.83
N ILE A 481 -0.29 -21.60 4.49
CA ILE A 481 -1.48 -22.43 4.30
C ILE A 481 -1.27 -23.38 3.11
N ILE A 482 -0.77 -22.90 1.97
CA ILE A 482 -0.49 -23.75 0.80
C ILE A 482 0.55 -24.81 1.14
N ILE A 483 1.64 -24.44 1.81
CA ILE A 483 2.66 -25.37 2.29
C ILE A 483 2.02 -26.45 3.19
N GLY A 484 1.14 -26.06 4.10
CA GLY A 484 0.36 -26.96 4.95
C GLY A 484 -0.48 -27.95 4.15
N ILE A 485 -1.29 -27.45 3.20
CA ILE A 485 -2.15 -28.26 2.30
C ILE A 485 -1.32 -29.25 1.47
N VAL A 486 -0.17 -28.81 0.96
CA VAL A 486 0.76 -29.65 0.19
C VAL A 486 1.30 -30.80 1.04
N ASN A 487 1.47 -30.60 2.34
CA ASN A 487 1.92 -31.61 3.29
C ASN A 487 0.80 -32.51 3.84
N MET A 488 -0.48 -32.16 3.63
CA MET A 488 -1.61 -32.99 4.06
C MET A 488 -1.70 -34.33 3.29
N GLN A 489 -2.30 -35.33 3.94
CA GLN A 489 -2.71 -36.58 3.30
C GLN A 489 -3.63 -36.30 2.09
N LYS A 490 -3.54 -37.12 1.04
CA LYS A 490 -4.23 -36.89 -0.25
C LYS A 490 -5.74 -36.65 -0.09
N ARG A 491 -6.42 -37.43 0.76
CA ARG A 491 -7.85 -37.28 1.05
C ARG A 491 -8.18 -35.89 1.60
N ASN A 492 -7.51 -35.49 2.68
CA ASN A 492 -7.74 -34.20 3.33
C ASN A 492 -7.41 -33.04 2.39
N ARG A 493 -6.34 -33.18 1.59
CA ARG A 493 -5.98 -32.20 0.58
C ARG A 493 -7.08 -31.95 -0.44
N ILE A 494 -7.69 -33.01 -0.99
CA ILE A 494 -8.77 -32.88 -1.98
C ILE A 494 -9.96 -32.14 -1.35
N VAL A 495 -10.38 -32.56 -0.15
CA VAL A 495 -11.50 -31.91 0.56
C VAL A 495 -11.22 -30.43 0.81
N THR A 496 -10.03 -30.10 1.34
CA THR A 496 -9.67 -28.70 1.62
C THR A 496 -9.65 -27.84 0.36
N ILE A 497 -9.09 -28.34 -0.75
CA ILE A 497 -9.08 -27.61 -2.03
C ILE A 497 -10.51 -27.42 -2.56
N SER A 498 -11.34 -28.46 -2.53
CA SER A 498 -12.72 -28.37 -2.99
C SER A 498 -13.52 -27.34 -2.19
N VAL A 499 -13.38 -27.33 -0.86
CA VAL A 499 -14.03 -26.32 0.00
C VAL A 499 -13.54 -24.93 -0.36
N LEU A 500 -12.23 -24.74 -0.51
CA LEU A 500 -11.65 -23.43 -0.83
C LEU A 500 -12.15 -22.90 -2.18
N VAL A 501 -12.16 -23.74 -3.22
CA VAL A 501 -12.68 -23.36 -4.55
C VAL A 501 -14.16 -23.01 -4.51
N VAL A 502 -14.99 -23.82 -3.84
CA VAL A 502 -16.42 -23.53 -3.70
C VAL A 502 -16.64 -22.22 -2.95
N THR A 503 -15.92 -21.98 -1.85
CA THR A 503 -16.00 -20.72 -1.10
C THR A 503 -15.61 -19.53 -1.98
N VAL A 504 -14.51 -19.62 -2.73
CA VAL A 504 -14.08 -18.55 -3.66
C VAL A 504 -15.18 -18.25 -4.67
N LEU A 505 -15.73 -19.28 -5.32
CA LEU A 505 -16.76 -19.12 -6.34
C LEU A 505 -18.03 -18.49 -5.77
N LEU A 506 -18.49 -18.93 -4.60
CA LEU A 506 -19.69 -18.39 -3.95
C LEU A 506 -19.52 -16.90 -3.59
N LEU A 507 -18.31 -16.47 -3.25
CA LEU A 507 -18.01 -15.07 -2.92
C LEU A 507 -17.90 -14.16 -4.14
N GLN A 508 -17.85 -14.72 -5.35
CA GLN A 508 -17.73 -13.96 -6.61
C GLN A 508 -19.04 -13.90 -7.41
N ILE A 509 -20.14 -14.44 -6.89
CA ILE A 509 -21.44 -14.37 -7.58
C ILE A 509 -22.06 -12.99 -7.35
N GLU A 510 -22.08 -12.17 -8.39
CA GLU A 510 -22.85 -10.93 -8.45
C GLU A 510 -24.12 -11.15 -9.30
N PRO A 511 -25.28 -10.62 -8.88
CA PRO A 511 -26.50 -10.71 -9.67
C PRO A 511 -26.34 -9.94 -10.99
N PRO A 512 -26.81 -10.49 -12.12
CA PRO A 512 -26.70 -9.80 -13.39
C PRO A 512 -27.54 -8.52 -13.38
N LYS A 513 -26.95 -7.40 -13.79
CA LYS A 513 -27.68 -6.13 -13.92
C LYS A 513 -28.67 -6.15 -15.08
N LYS A 514 -29.72 -5.35 -14.93
CA LYS A 514 -30.71 -5.10 -15.98
C LYS A 514 -30.06 -4.31 -17.12
N THR A 515 -30.25 -4.80 -18.35
CA THR A 515 -29.69 -4.16 -19.54
C THR A 515 -30.75 -3.87 -20.58
N VAL A 516 -30.60 -2.77 -21.32
CA VAL A 516 -31.48 -2.36 -22.42
C VAL A 516 -30.67 -2.05 -23.69
N GLU A 517 -31.28 -2.19 -24.86
CA GLU A 517 -30.71 -1.73 -26.13
C GLU A 517 -31.32 -0.39 -26.53
N PHE A 518 -30.49 0.63 -26.76
CA PHE A 518 -30.93 1.99 -27.07
C PHE A 518 -29.87 2.71 -27.91
N GLY A 519 -30.25 3.39 -28.99
CA GLY A 519 -29.31 4.07 -29.88
C GLY A 519 -28.45 3.10 -30.71
N SER A 520 -27.67 3.65 -31.64
CA SER A 520 -26.70 2.91 -32.45
C SER A 520 -25.46 3.74 -32.66
N TYR A 521 -24.31 3.07 -32.78
CA TYR A 521 -23.03 3.72 -33.06
C TYR A 521 -22.15 2.80 -33.91
N ASN A 522 -21.54 3.32 -34.96
CA ASN A 522 -20.78 2.57 -35.96
C ASN A 522 -21.59 1.37 -36.53
N GLY A 523 -22.88 1.59 -36.78
CA GLY A 523 -23.79 0.59 -37.33
C GLY A 523 -24.14 -0.57 -36.40
N LYS A 524 -23.89 -0.45 -35.08
CA LYS A 524 -24.25 -1.46 -34.08
C LYS A 524 -25.16 -0.88 -33.00
N LYS A 525 -26.17 -1.65 -32.60
CA LYS A 525 -27.01 -1.33 -31.43
C LYS A 525 -26.18 -1.31 -30.16
N ILE A 526 -26.42 -0.31 -29.31
CA ILE A 526 -25.68 -0.11 -28.07
C ILE A 526 -26.44 -0.79 -26.93
N LYS A 527 -25.70 -1.53 -26.08
CA LYS A 527 -26.22 -2.13 -24.86
C LYS A 527 -25.89 -1.23 -23.67
N TRP A 528 -26.88 -0.98 -22.84
CA TRP A 528 -26.79 -0.14 -21.65
C TRP A 528 -27.10 -0.95 -20.40
N GLU A 529 -26.46 -0.59 -19.30
CA GLU A 529 -26.76 -1.04 -17.94
C GLU A 529 -27.60 0.04 -17.26
N ILE A 530 -28.74 -0.35 -16.70
CA ILE A 530 -29.57 0.57 -15.93
C ILE A 530 -28.92 0.73 -14.55
N MET A 531 -28.63 1.97 -14.18
CA MET A 531 -28.00 2.36 -12.92
C MET A 531 -29.07 2.75 -11.91
N ASN A 532 -29.94 3.70 -12.25
CA ASN A 532 -31.02 4.17 -11.39
C ASN A 532 -32.33 4.24 -12.17
N GLU A 533 -33.45 3.94 -11.50
CA GLU A 533 -34.81 4.16 -12.01
C GLU A 533 -35.51 5.17 -11.10
N TYR A 534 -36.12 6.20 -11.68
CA TYR A 534 -36.77 7.30 -10.97
C TYR A 534 -38.30 7.20 -11.06
N ASP A 535 -38.99 7.77 -10.06
CA ASP A 535 -40.46 7.75 -9.96
C ASP A 535 -41.17 8.45 -11.14
N ASP A 536 -40.47 9.34 -11.86
CA ASP A 536 -40.98 10.05 -13.04
C ASP A 536 -40.88 9.23 -14.35
N GLY A 537 -40.41 7.99 -14.25
CA GLY A 537 -40.20 7.05 -15.35
C GLY A 537 -38.89 7.26 -16.11
N THR A 538 -38.02 8.16 -15.67
CA THR A 538 -36.68 8.29 -16.24
C THR A 538 -35.73 7.27 -15.63
N VAL A 539 -34.70 6.90 -16.40
CA VAL A 539 -33.65 5.98 -15.97
C VAL A 539 -32.28 6.56 -16.30
N ASP A 540 -31.35 6.44 -15.37
CA ASP A 540 -29.93 6.66 -15.64
C ASP A 540 -29.32 5.36 -16.12
N MET A 541 -28.62 5.41 -17.24
CA MET A 541 -28.00 4.23 -17.80
C MET A 541 -26.62 4.54 -18.39
N VAL A 542 -25.76 3.52 -18.37
CA VAL A 542 -24.38 3.61 -18.85
C VAL A 542 -24.10 2.50 -19.86
N THR A 543 -23.33 2.77 -20.91
CA THR A 543 -23.03 1.76 -21.94
C THR A 543 -22.30 0.59 -21.30
N LYS A 544 -22.74 -0.65 -21.54
CA LYS A 544 -22.16 -1.88 -20.96
C LYS A 544 -20.68 -2.10 -21.28
N LYS A 545 -20.24 -1.58 -22.43
CA LYS A 545 -18.86 -1.64 -22.90
C LYS A 545 -18.40 -0.23 -23.28
N CYS A 546 -17.09 -0.06 -23.38
CA CYS A 546 -16.52 1.12 -24.02
C CYS A 546 -17.01 1.20 -25.48
N ILE A 547 -17.55 2.35 -25.86
CA ILE A 547 -18.06 2.63 -27.22
C ILE A 547 -16.95 3.05 -28.18
N ASP A 548 -15.92 3.70 -27.67
CA ASP A 548 -14.72 4.08 -28.40
C ASP A 548 -13.53 4.24 -27.43
N LYS A 549 -12.36 4.63 -27.96
CA LYS A 549 -11.17 5.01 -27.20
C LYS A 549 -10.67 6.38 -27.65
N LEU A 550 -10.73 7.37 -26.76
CA LEU A 550 -10.41 8.77 -27.07
C LEU A 550 -9.57 9.40 -25.94
N PRO A 551 -8.78 10.44 -26.23
CA PRO A 551 -8.28 11.32 -25.18
C PRO A 551 -9.44 12.01 -24.48
N PHE A 552 -9.22 12.42 -23.22
CA PHE A 552 -10.19 13.26 -22.53
C PHE A 552 -10.20 14.66 -23.18
N ASP A 553 -9.01 15.23 -23.32
CA ASP A 553 -8.73 16.50 -23.97
C ASP A 553 -7.25 16.53 -24.43
N TYR A 554 -6.81 17.60 -25.08
CA TYR A 554 -5.42 17.82 -25.50
C TYR A 554 -4.71 18.88 -24.65
N GLU A 555 -5.44 19.67 -23.85
CA GLU A 555 -4.87 20.79 -23.08
C GLU A 555 -5.03 20.63 -21.58
N ASN A 556 -6.25 20.42 -21.08
CA ASN A 556 -6.58 20.41 -19.66
C ASN A 556 -7.72 19.44 -19.29
N ASN A 557 -8.02 19.32 -18.00
CA ASN A 557 -9.03 18.40 -17.47
C ASN A 557 -10.41 19.06 -17.24
N MET A 558 -10.71 20.20 -17.87
CA MET A 558 -12.01 20.87 -17.75
C MET A 558 -13.09 20.19 -18.59
N TRP A 559 -14.10 19.61 -17.91
CA TRP A 559 -15.20 18.91 -18.58
C TRP A 559 -15.96 19.77 -19.60
N GLU A 560 -16.33 21.00 -19.23
CA GLU A 560 -17.21 21.86 -20.04
C GLU A 560 -16.68 22.09 -21.46
N THR A 561 -15.37 22.27 -21.58
CA THR A 561 -14.67 22.53 -22.85
C THR A 561 -14.05 21.28 -23.47
N SER A 562 -14.16 20.12 -22.81
CA SER A 562 -13.40 18.93 -23.19
C SER A 562 -13.75 18.39 -24.58
N TYR A 563 -12.74 17.88 -25.27
CA TYR A 563 -12.90 17.18 -26.55
C TYR A 563 -13.92 16.03 -26.46
N ILE A 564 -13.82 15.20 -25.42
CA ILE A 564 -14.69 14.04 -25.24
C ILE A 564 -16.17 14.44 -25.04
N ARG A 565 -16.44 15.51 -24.28
CA ARG A 565 -17.81 16.02 -24.08
C ARG A 565 -18.41 16.51 -25.39
N ASN A 566 -17.63 17.27 -26.16
CA ASN A 566 -18.04 17.75 -27.48
C ASN A 566 -18.35 16.59 -28.42
N TRP A 567 -17.50 15.56 -28.47
CA TRP A 567 -17.72 14.36 -29.28
C TRP A 567 -18.97 13.58 -28.86
N LEU A 568 -19.20 13.40 -27.55
CA LEU A 568 -20.38 12.70 -27.01
C LEU A 568 -21.69 13.38 -27.41
N ASN A 569 -21.72 14.71 -27.42
CA ASN A 569 -22.91 15.50 -27.72
C ASN A 569 -23.00 15.95 -29.19
N SER A 570 -22.14 15.42 -30.07
CA SER A 570 -22.18 15.67 -31.51
C SER A 570 -22.08 14.37 -32.31
N ASP A 571 -20.86 13.86 -32.51
CA ASP A 571 -20.57 12.72 -33.37
C ASP A 571 -21.17 11.41 -32.84
N PHE A 572 -21.16 11.18 -31.53
CA PHE A 572 -21.66 9.93 -30.93
C PHE A 572 -23.17 9.73 -31.13
N ILE A 573 -23.97 10.77 -30.87
CA ILE A 573 -25.44 10.71 -30.99
C ILE A 573 -25.94 10.89 -32.42
N LYS A 574 -25.06 11.12 -33.39
CA LYS A 574 -25.42 11.40 -34.79
C LYS A 574 -26.17 10.26 -35.48
N GLU A 575 -25.93 9.02 -35.06
CA GLU A 575 -26.61 7.82 -35.57
C GLU A 575 -27.94 7.52 -34.85
N PHE A 576 -28.31 8.28 -33.83
CA PHE A 576 -29.56 8.07 -33.08
C PHE A 576 -30.74 8.57 -33.91
N THR A 577 -31.86 7.84 -33.83
CA THR A 577 -33.11 8.24 -34.46
C THR A 577 -33.70 9.47 -33.76
N LEU A 578 -34.61 10.19 -34.44
CA LEU A 578 -35.30 11.34 -33.82
C LEU A 578 -36.08 10.95 -32.56
N GLU A 579 -36.64 9.74 -32.53
CA GLU A 579 -37.35 9.20 -31.36
C GLU A 579 -36.38 8.97 -30.19
N GLU A 580 -35.24 8.30 -30.45
CA GLU A 580 -34.20 8.09 -29.44
C GLU A 580 -33.65 9.43 -28.92
N LEU A 581 -33.38 10.40 -29.80
CA LEU A 581 -32.94 11.75 -29.42
C LEU A 581 -33.97 12.47 -28.56
N SER A 582 -35.27 12.30 -28.84
CA SER A 582 -36.36 12.91 -28.06
C SER A 582 -36.55 12.26 -26.68
N ALA A 583 -36.09 11.02 -26.51
CA ALA A 583 -36.16 10.30 -25.24
C ALA A 583 -35.03 10.72 -24.27
N LEU A 584 -33.90 11.22 -24.80
CA LEU A 584 -32.79 11.74 -24.01
C LEU A 584 -33.24 12.96 -23.19
N GLN A 585 -32.88 12.98 -21.91
CA GLN A 585 -33.16 14.07 -20.99
C GLN A 585 -31.87 14.81 -20.65
N SER A 586 -31.98 16.13 -20.45
CA SER A 586 -30.88 16.91 -19.88
C SER A 586 -30.67 16.48 -18.43
N ASN A 587 -29.43 16.17 -18.08
CA ASN A 587 -29.02 15.91 -16.71
C ASN A 587 -28.06 16.99 -16.23
N ARG A 588 -28.27 17.48 -15.02
CA ARG A 588 -27.37 18.43 -14.38
C ARG A 588 -26.30 17.68 -13.62
N ASN A 589 -25.09 17.61 -14.17
CA ASN A 589 -23.98 16.89 -13.58
C ASN A 589 -23.23 17.76 -12.58
N GLU A 590 -22.82 17.17 -11.46
CA GLU A 590 -21.80 17.73 -10.58
C GLU A 590 -20.43 17.45 -11.15
N VAL A 591 -19.64 18.50 -11.37
CA VAL A 591 -18.27 18.38 -11.88
C VAL A 591 -17.32 18.99 -10.86
N MET A 592 -16.43 18.17 -10.31
CA MET A 592 -15.40 18.63 -9.37
C MET A 592 -14.39 19.52 -10.07
N LEU A 593 -13.74 20.41 -9.33
CA LEU A 593 -12.73 21.34 -9.80
C LEU A 593 -11.37 21.03 -9.18
N THR A 594 -10.31 21.37 -9.90
CA THR A 594 -8.95 21.39 -9.35
C THR A 594 -8.79 22.58 -8.40
N TYR A 595 -7.71 22.57 -7.60
CA TYR A 595 -7.40 23.74 -6.76
C TYR A 595 -7.25 25.02 -7.60
N ASN A 596 -6.61 24.95 -8.77
CA ASN A 596 -6.38 26.10 -9.64
C ASN A 596 -7.68 26.69 -10.21
N ASP A 597 -8.70 25.86 -10.39
CA ASP A 597 -9.99 26.27 -10.96
C ASP A 597 -11.05 26.60 -9.90
N ARG A 598 -10.69 26.58 -8.60
CA ARG A 598 -11.63 26.82 -7.48
C ARG A 598 -12.39 28.15 -7.56
N GLY A 599 -11.87 29.14 -8.30
CA GLY A 599 -12.59 30.40 -8.56
C GLY A 599 -13.88 30.25 -9.36
N LEU A 600 -14.07 29.10 -10.04
CA LEU A 600 -15.30 28.73 -10.75
C LEU A 600 -16.29 27.98 -9.85
N ALA A 601 -15.89 27.62 -8.63
CA ALA A 601 -16.72 26.81 -7.74
C ALA A 601 -17.98 27.57 -7.33
N VAL A 602 -19.13 26.91 -7.45
CA VAL A 602 -20.41 27.41 -6.94
C VAL A 602 -20.74 26.84 -5.56
N SER A 603 -20.02 25.79 -5.15
CA SER A 603 -20.10 25.17 -3.83
C SER A 603 -18.81 24.43 -3.51
N GLY A 604 -18.62 24.13 -2.23
CA GLY A 604 -17.47 23.40 -1.70
C GLY A 604 -16.36 24.32 -1.20
N ASP A 605 -15.51 23.78 -0.33
CA ASP A 605 -14.46 24.53 0.37
C ASP A 605 -13.08 23.86 0.30
N HIS A 606 -12.95 22.70 -0.32
CA HIS A 606 -11.69 21.98 -0.51
C HIS A 606 -11.59 21.29 -1.88
N THR A 607 -10.38 20.93 -2.31
CA THR A 607 -10.17 20.09 -3.49
C THR A 607 -10.67 18.66 -3.23
N HIS A 608 -11.22 17.98 -4.26
CA HIS A 608 -11.61 16.56 -4.11
C HIS A 608 -10.38 15.68 -3.88
N TYR A 609 -10.35 14.95 -2.76
CA TYR A 609 -9.18 14.14 -2.41
C TYR A 609 -9.06 12.89 -3.29
N TRP A 610 -7.82 12.52 -3.58
CA TRP A 610 -7.54 11.36 -4.39
C TRP A 610 -7.70 10.06 -3.58
N SER A 611 -8.44 9.12 -4.15
CA SER A 611 -8.60 7.76 -3.65
C SER A 611 -8.62 6.77 -4.81
N ALA A 612 -8.14 5.55 -4.60
CA ALA A 612 -8.04 4.56 -5.68
C ALA A 612 -9.22 3.59 -5.72
N THR A 613 -9.93 3.38 -4.61
CA THR A 613 -10.95 2.35 -4.54
C THR A 613 -12.32 2.90 -4.93
N VAL A 614 -13.16 2.06 -5.53
CA VAL A 614 -14.55 2.42 -5.89
C VAL A 614 -15.39 2.83 -4.68
N GLY A 615 -15.16 2.20 -3.52
CA GLY A 615 -15.90 2.53 -2.30
C GLY A 615 -15.64 3.95 -1.80
N GLU A 616 -14.46 4.49 -2.10
CA GLU A 616 -13.92 5.73 -1.50
C GLU A 616 -13.79 6.85 -2.55
N VAL A 617 -14.01 6.56 -3.83
CA VAL A 617 -13.84 7.51 -4.94
C VAL A 617 -14.72 8.76 -4.78
N ASN A 618 -15.84 8.61 -4.06
CA ASN A 618 -16.83 9.64 -3.80
C ASN A 618 -16.77 10.21 -2.37
N ASP A 619 -15.80 9.80 -1.55
CA ASP A 619 -15.64 10.34 -0.19
C ASP A 619 -15.42 11.86 -0.25
N LEU A 620 -16.14 12.61 0.58
CA LEU A 620 -16.04 14.07 0.66
C LEU A 620 -16.30 14.81 -0.66
N SER A 621 -16.89 14.16 -1.67
CA SER A 621 -17.19 14.80 -2.95
C SER A 621 -18.30 15.85 -2.85
N GLU A 622 -19.22 15.70 -1.88
CA GLU A 622 -20.33 16.63 -1.67
C GLU A 622 -19.86 18.02 -1.23
N THR A 623 -18.75 18.09 -0.49
CA THR A 623 -18.15 19.31 0.06
C THR A 623 -16.94 19.81 -0.74
N ALA A 624 -16.53 19.08 -1.78
CA ALA A 624 -15.44 19.51 -2.65
C ALA A 624 -15.85 20.65 -3.60
N TYR A 625 -14.89 21.44 -4.05
CA TYR A 625 -15.07 22.49 -5.06
C TYR A 625 -15.71 21.89 -6.31
N LYS A 626 -16.88 22.41 -6.68
CA LYS A 626 -17.62 21.92 -7.84
C LYS A 626 -18.43 23.01 -8.53
N TYR A 627 -18.80 22.73 -9.77
CA TYR A 627 -19.74 23.49 -10.59
C TYR A 627 -20.72 22.52 -11.25
N TYR A 628 -21.73 23.08 -11.91
CA TYR A 628 -22.76 22.28 -12.57
C TYR A 628 -22.71 22.48 -14.07
N VAL A 629 -22.83 21.39 -14.81
CA VAL A 629 -22.94 21.39 -16.27
C VAL A 629 -24.17 20.58 -16.66
N ASP A 630 -25.02 21.16 -17.50
CA ASP A 630 -26.15 20.45 -18.09
C ASP A 630 -25.66 19.68 -19.33
N ASP A 631 -25.85 18.37 -19.33
CA ASP A 631 -25.43 17.47 -20.40
C ASP A 631 -26.56 16.55 -20.85
N ILE A 632 -26.60 16.24 -22.15
CA ILE A 632 -27.47 15.19 -22.70
C ILE A 632 -26.75 13.84 -22.62
N VAL A 633 -25.49 13.80 -23.03
CA VAL A 633 -24.62 12.63 -22.91
C VAL A 633 -23.35 13.02 -22.17
N TYR A 634 -22.97 12.22 -21.19
CA TYR A 634 -21.79 12.43 -20.35
C TYR A 634 -21.03 11.12 -20.14
N ILE A 635 -19.93 11.16 -19.39
CA ILE A 635 -19.17 9.96 -18.97
C ILE A 635 -19.54 9.59 -17.52
N PRO A 636 -19.25 8.36 -17.05
CA PRO A 636 -19.70 7.89 -15.74
C PRO A 636 -19.29 8.82 -14.59
N THR A 637 -20.24 9.18 -13.74
CA THR A 637 -20.03 10.04 -12.56
C THR A 637 -19.46 9.26 -11.38
N LEU A 638 -18.98 9.96 -10.34
CA LEU A 638 -18.51 9.34 -9.10
C LEU A 638 -19.61 8.49 -8.42
N GLU A 639 -20.86 8.95 -8.45
CA GLU A 639 -22.00 8.22 -7.88
C GLU A 639 -22.21 6.86 -8.57
N MET A 640 -22.12 6.84 -9.91
CA MET A 640 -22.26 5.62 -10.70
C MET A 640 -21.17 4.59 -10.40
N MET A 641 -20.00 5.00 -9.88
CA MET A 641 -18.86 4.10 -9.68
C MET A 641 -19.16 2.97 -8.71
N LYS A 642 -19.99 3.21 -7.69
CA LYS A 642 -20.30 2.21 -6.64
C LYS A 642 -20.92 0.95 -7.20
N GLU A 643 -21.70 1.10 -8.27
CA GLU A 643 -22.44 0.00 -8.83
C GLU A 643 -21.84 -0.46 -10.14
N ILE A 644 -21.32 0.43 -11.00
CA ILE A 644 -20.94 0.16 -12.40
C ILE A 644 -20.06 -1.09 -12.58
N ASP A 645 -20.35 -1.90 -13.61
CA ASP A 645 -19.55 -3.10 -13.87
C ASP A 645 -18.15 -2.71 -14.36
N VAL A 646 -17.12 -3.34 -13.82
CA VAL A 646 -15.74 -3.14 -14.28
C VAL A 646 -15.55 -3.85 -15.62
N ASN A 647 -15.49 -3.08 -16.71
CA ASN A 647 -15.39 -3.61 -18.07
C ASN A 647 -14.63 -2.68 -19.01
N GLY A 648 -13.33 -2.94 -19.16
CA GLY A 648 -12.44 -2.00 -19.84
C GLY A 648 -11.90 -0.93 -18.89
N SER A 649 -10.81 -0.29 -19.30
CA SER A 649 -10.38 0.98 -18.68
C SER A 649 -11.10 2.13 -19.38
N TYR A 650 -11.67 3.07 -18.61
CA TYR A 650 -12.44 4.19 -19.16
C TYR A 650 -12.39 5.46 -18.32
N TRP A 651 -12.57 6.60 -18.96
CA TRP A 651 -12.65 7.90 -18.29
C TRP A 651 -13.85 8.00 -17.34
N ILE A 652 -13.65 8.71 -16.23
CA ILE A 652 -14.73 9.05 -15.29
C ILE A 652 -14.86 10.57 -15.18
N LEU A 653 -16.06 11.07 -14.81
CA LEU A 653 -16.34 12.49 -14.66
C LEU A 653 -15.82 13.00 -13.31
N CYS A 654 -14.50 12.99 -13.15
CA CYS A 654 -13.82 13.52 -11.97
C CYS A 654 -12.37 13.87 -12.34
N PRO A 655 -11.97 15.15 -12.33
CA PRO A 655 -10.58 15.51 -12.56
C PRO A 655 -9.67 14.99 -11.45
N TYR A 656 -8.37 14.93 -11.75
CA TYR A 656 -7.37 14.77 -10.70
C TYR A 656 -7.14 16.13 -10.03
N GLY A 657 -7.40 16.25 -8.73
CA GLY A 657 -7.36 17.53 -8.04
C GLY A 657 -5.97 18.18 -7.96
N GLY A 658 -4.89 17.40 -8.09
CA GLY A 658 -3.52 17.88 -7.89
C GLY A 658 -2.92 18.68 -9.06
N ASN A 659 -3.53 18.64 -10.25
CA ASN A 659 -3.16 19.50 -11.38
C ASN A 659 -4.26 19.54 -12.46
N ASP A 660 -4.14 20.45 -13.42
CA ASP A 660 -5.08 20.63 -14.55
C ASP A 660 -4.78 19.76 -15.78
N ARG A 661 -3.70 18.96 -15.76
CA ARG A 661 -3.22 18.16 -16.90
C ARG A 661 -3.61 16.69 -16.84
N MET A 662 -4.15 16.23 -15.72
CA MET A 662 -4.47 14.82 -15.50
C MET A 662 -5.95 14.60 -15.21
N GLN A 663 -6.49 13.52 -15.76
CA GLN A 663 -7.88 13.09 -15.59
C GLN A 663 -7.91 11.72 -14.90
N ARG A 664 -8.96 11.47 -14.11
CA ARG A 664 -9.17 10.16 -13.49
C ARG A 664 -9.86 9.19 -14.44
N TYR A 665 -9.49 7.92 -14.33
CA TYR A 665 -10.05 6.83 -15.12
C TYR A 665 -10.18 5.57 -14.28
N MET A 666 -11.19 4.75 -14.60
CA MET A 666 -11.36 3.40 -14.06
C MET A 666 -10.43 2.45 -14.81
N THR A 667 -9.79 1.54 -14.11
CA THR A 667 -8.99 0.45 -14.67
C THR A 667 -9.79 -0.85 -14.78
N ASN A 668 -9.30 -1.80 -15.58
CA ASN A 668 -9.90 -3.14 -15.75
C ASN A 668 -10.05 -3.96 -14.46
N ASP A 669 -9.32 -3.60 -13.42
CA ASP A 669 -9.29 -4.28 -12.14
C ASP A 669 -10.07 -3.53 -11.04
N GLY A 670 -10.74 -2.44 -11.41
CA GLY A 670 -11.71 -1.74 -10.57
C GLY A 670 -11.12 -0.62 -9.70
N PHE A 671 -9.90 -0.18 -9.99
CA PHE A 671 -9.31 0.99 -9.33
C PHE A 671 -9.51 2.26 -10.16
N VAL A 672 -9.57 3.39 -9.48
CA VAL A 672 -9.67 4.72 -10.07
C VAL A 672 -8.31 5.39 -9.98
N LEU A 673 -7.61 5.43 -11.11
CA LEU A 673 -6.28 6.01 -11.23
C LEU A 673 -6.36 7.36 -11.94
N HIS A 674 -5.22 8.00 -12.16
CA HIS A 674 -5.12 9.24 -12.92
C HIS A 674 -3.99 9.17 -13.95
N THR A 675 -4.15 9.88 -15.06
CA THR A 675 -3.16 9.94 -16.14
C THR A 675 -3.36 11.22 -16.95
N ASN A 676 -2.42 11.58 -17.82
CA ASN A 676 -2.53 12.79 -18.64
C ASN A 676 -3.79 12.77 -19.52
N VAL A 677 -4.40 13.94 -19.72
CA VAL A 677 -5.65 14.11 -20.48
C VAL A 677 -5.55 13.67 -21.94
N ASP A 678 -4.36 13.76 -22.53
CA ASP A 678 -4.06 13.42 -23.92
C ASP A 678 -3.83 11.92 -24.15
N ASN A 679 -3.73 11.13 -23.08
CA ASN A 679 -3.67 9.68 -23.18
C ASN A 679 -5.01 9.11 -23.63
N VAL A 680 -4.98 8.02 -24.40
CA VAL A 680 -6.21 7.41 -24.92
C VAL A 680 -6.75 6.38 -23.92
N GLN A 681 -7.97 6.60 -23.43
CA GLN A 681 -8.72 5.62 -22.62
C GLN A 681 -10.06 5.27 -23.26
N GLY A 682 -10.70 4.21 -22.77
CA GLY A 682 -12.05 3.87 -23.19
C GLY A 682 -13.06 4.95 -22.82
N VAL A 683 -14.12 5.05 -23.62
CA VAL A 683 -15.25 5.93 -23.34
C VAL A 683 -16.46 5.07 -23.06
N ARG A 684 -17.06 5.21 -21.87
CA ARG A 684 -18.42 4.75 -21.61
C ARG A 684 -19.32 5.97 -21.66
N ALA A 685 -20.44 5.90 -22.38
CA ALA A 685 -21.43 6.98 -22.36
C ALA A 685 -22.43 6.71 -21.24
N ALA A 686 -22.88 7.77 -20.59
CA ALA A 686 -23.94 7.80 -19.61
C ALA A 686 -25.01 8.80 -20.06
N VAL A 687 -26.28 8.45 -19.86
CA VAL A 687 -27.44 9.24 -20.26
C VAL A 687 -28.58 9.07 -19.25
N ARG A 688 -29.42 10.11 -19.15
CA ARG A 688 -30.76 10.00 -18.57
C ARG A 688 -31.78 9.87 -19.69
N VAL A 689 -32.63 8.85 -19.63
CA VAL A 689 -33.61 8.58 -20.69
C VAL A 689 -34.98 8.30 -20.11
N LYS A 690 -36.02 8.82 -20.77
CA LYS A 690 -37.39 8.41 -20.53
C LYS A 690 -37.73 7.27 -21.48
N LEU A 691 -37.64 6.04 -21.00
CA LEU A 691 -38.07 4.88 -21.77
C LEU A 691 -39.60 4.93 -21.86
N GLY A 692 -40.16 4.87 -23.08
CA GLY A 692 -41.61 4.79 -23.26
C GLY A 692 -42.18 3.54 -22.58
N ASP A 693 -43.44 3.63 -22.12
CA ASP A 693 -44.17 2.54 -21.46
C ASP A 693 -44.18 1.22 -22.25
#